data_AF-A0A094EUS9-F1
#
_entry.id   AF-A0A094EUS9-F1
#
_cell.length_a   1.000
_cell.length_b   1.000
_cell.length_c   1.000
_cell.angle_alpha   90.00
_cell.angle_beta   90.00
_cell.angle_gamma   90.00
#
_symmetry.space_group_name_H-M   'P 1'
#
loop_
_entity.id
_entity.type
_entity.pdbx_description
1 polymer ?
#
loop_
_entity_poly.entity_id
_entity_poly.type
_entity_poly.pdbx_seq_one_letter_code
_entity_poly.pdbx_strand_id
1 'polypeptide(L)'
;MATSTVYLPSEIQQEIYPDLNRFGDVVLSRKVLDWVADSEKNLPYLKTWDTFGKRRDELITSEGWRNLQDLGIEEGIVAIPFENKHKEFSRVHQFIKYHLWTASNSSVTCPSAMTDGAARFLSRQMESPSLSPELRPILQSAYTRLTSRSPSKAWTSGQWMTERPGGSDVSFTETLATPSASPTSAKSIDGSPLGSWSINGFKWFSSATDAQMTILLARTPEGKLSTFFAPMRRTTDGAETELNGVTIQRLKNKLGTKSLPTAELVVKDMRAHLMGEAGNGIREISTILNITRVHNSVTAVGSWGRGLAIKRAFARVRKVAGGRRLVDMPSHIAVMARDEVEYRGWMHLSFFTVLLLGISEQGSGSAKGHGKGVDAALVPDAKDVPKLLRVLTPVLKAGSAKACITGLQECVEGLGGVGYLENEEMDLNVAKLYRDSNVLSIWEGTTETLSWDLVKILKGRSGNDVLEALARWIGGAKIGFDVQSRWEQWAANVREKSEDELIIDGREVLLELARVVGAALLEIDARRDGDEVAKEVAKRWLAGPSDWKAQGAGSLKERVRMNSKISFGEAPSDAVSKLNRVSQATNSKLSRAEYALSKYESKIIPVIATSKDGEVLQSPRSSLRDKDGMRLSSHFVSAYIVGLAAAVGQLPSQCKSSVLSFNSANAVALAGCTELGYRCDDKVVQINSTNEAIPANCTHYLYNVTVDGDIKGPLGIPGMTEVSSITINGTVAAGSTGDFATVYSSNITSLDLPDLENVTSSFVISAVHSLSSLNVPKLKNVSGRLDIDVSGSPIKLSFPSLSYARVIMLSGNIDAIEFPSLSETLQLHVSTTGKLDCTAFVEKMSKAVNTHSQAILCAADFSETTTASSSPAPTDTGNSVRFEIRGGLLALAVLMACMLAL
;
A
#
# COMPACT_ATOMS: atom_id res chain seq x y z
N MET A 1 25.30 -7.28 3.78
CA MET A 1 26.58 -7.63 4.41
C MET A 1 26.51 -7.59 5.93
N ALA A 2 26.08 -6.49 6.59
CA ALA A 2 26.04 -6.45 8.08
C ALA A 2 25.06 -7.46 8.72
N THR A 3 23.94 -7.78 8.06
CA THR A 3 23.00 -8.80 8.55
C THR A 3 23.50 -10.22 8.27
N SER A 4 24.20 -10.48 7.15
CA SER A 4 24.72 -11.82 6.83
C SER A 4 25.80 -12.26 7.81
N THR A 5 26.58 -11.32 8.38
CA THR A 5 27.57 -11.61 9.43
C THR A 5 26.95 -12.02 10.76
N VAL A 6 25.63 -11.85 10.95
CA VAL A 6 24.90 -12.23 12.17
C VAL A 6 24.35 -13.66 12.06
N TYR A 7 23.79 -14.01 10.91
CA TYR A 7 23.01 -15.24 10.72
C TYR A 7 23.74 -16.37 10.00
N LEU A 8 25.02 -16.18 9.66
CA LEU A 8 25.85 -17.21 9.02
C LEU A 8 27.14 -17.44 9.80
N PRO A 9 27.59 -18.69 9.96
CA PRO A 9 28.93 -19.01 10.41
C PRO A 9 30.00 -18.39 9.50
N SER A 10 31.14 -18.01 10.08
CA SER A 10 32.23 -17.32 9.36
C SER A 10 32.76 -18.16 8.20
N GLU A 11 32.80 -19.48 8.35
CA GLU A 11 33.23 -20.41 7.32
C GLU A 11 32.28 -20.41 6.11
N ILE A 12 30.97 -20.40 6.36
CA ILE A 12 29.95 -20.33 5.31
C ILE A 12 29.98 -18.96 4.63
N GLN A 13 30.17 -17.87 5.39
CA GLN A 13 30.33 -16.52 4.82
C GLN A 13 31.48 -16.48 3.80
N GLN A 14 32.66 -16.98 4.17
CA GLN A 14 33.83 -17.00 3.28
C GLN A 14 33.56 -17.80 2.00
N GLU A 15 32.81 -18.90 2.11
CA GLU A 15 32.47 -19.73 0.97
C GLU A 15 31.49 -19.05 0.00
N ILE A 16 30.43 -18.41 0.51
CA ILE A 16 29.33 -17.90 -0.34
C ILE A 16 29.51 -16.44 -0.77
N TYR A 17 30.31 -15.63 -0.07
CA TYR A 17 30.48 -14.20 -0.39
C TYR A 17 30.98 -13.92 -1.81
N PRO A 18 31.89 -14.72 -2.41
CA PRO A 18 32.24 -14.56 -3.81
C PRO A 18 31.03 -14.67 -4.75
N ASP A 19 30.14 -15.64 -4.50
CA ASP A 19 28.90 -15.80 -5.28
C ASP A 19 27.94 -14.63 -5.06
N LEU A 20 27.73 -14.22 -3.81
CA LEU A 20 26.84 -13.11 -3.47
C LEU A 20 27.32 -11.78 -4.05
N ASN A 21 28.63 -11.51 -4.04
CA ASN A 21 29.21 -10.30 -4.63
C ASN A 21 29.01 -10.30 -6.16
N ARG A 22 29.37 -11.41 -6.82
CA ARG A 22 29.13 -11.58 -8.26
C ARG A 22 27.65 -11.38 -8.59
N PHE A 23 26.75 -11.99 -7.82
CA PHE A 23 25.31 -11.88 -8.06
C PHE A 23 24.80 -10.46 -7.81
N GLY A 24 25.33 -9.74 -6.82
CA GLY A 24 25.08 -8.32 -6.59
C GLY A 24 25.41 -7.45 -7.82
N ASP A 25 26.51 -7.75 -8.52
CA ASP A 25 26.85 -7.08 -9.78
C ASP A 25 25.91 -7.47 -10.92
N VAL A 26 25.53 -8.76 -11.00
CA VAL A 26 24.61 -9.27 -12.04
C VAL A 26 23.25 -8.61 -11.95
N VAL A 27 22.64 -8.52 -10.76
CA VAL A 27 21.27 -7.97 -10.59
C VAL A 27 21.19 -6.46 -10.85
N LEU A 28 22.33 -5.77 -10.90
CA LEU A 28 22.43 -4.36 -11.28
C LEU A 28 23.05 -4.18 -12.68
N SER A 29 23.36 -5.26 -13.38
CA SER A 29 23.91 -5.18 -14.73
C SER A 29 22.90 -4.58 -15.69
N ARG A 30 23.39 -3.88 -16.71
CA ARG A 30 22.55 -3.30 -17.75
C ARG A 30 21.63 -4.35 -18.39
N LYS A 31 22.16 -5.55 -18.64
CA LYS A 31 21.41 -6.70 -19.20
C LYS A 31 20.17 -7.05 -18.39
N VAL A 32 20.32 -7.21 -17.07
CA VAL A 32 19.19 -7.57 -16.18
C VAL A 32 18.20 -6.42 -16.09
N LEU A 33 18.67 -5.18 -16.00
CA LEU A 33 17.79 -4.01 -15.97
C LEU A 33 17.01 -3.82 -17.28
N ASP A 34 17.61 -4.15 -18.43
CA ASP A 34 16.93 -4.14 -19.73
C ASP A 34 15.85 -5.24 -19.80
N TRP A 35 16.07 -6.41 -19.21
CA TRP A 35 15.02 -7.43 -19.07
C TRP A 35 13.87 -6.96 -18.18
N VAL A 36 14.17 -6.25 -17.09
CA VAL A 36 13.14 -5.63 -16.24
C VAL A 36 12.34 -4.61 -17.05
N ALA A 37 13.02 -3.72 -17.78
CA ALA A 37 12.37 -2.70 -18.62
C ALA A 37 11.48 -3.34 -19.71
N ASP A 38 11.98 -4.38 -20.39
CA ASP A 38 11.22 -5.14 -21.39
C ASP A 38 9.93 -5.71 -20.79
N SER A 39 10.02 -6.36 -19.62
CA SER A 39 8.85 -6.98 -18.98
C SER A 39 7.80 -5.99 -18.49
N GLU A 40 8.19 -4.77 -18.10
CA GLU A 40 7.26 -3.72 -17.68
C GLU A 40 6.62 -2.99 -18.86
N LYS A 41 7.32 -2.91 -19.99
CA LYS A 41 6.81 -2.31 -21.22
C LYS A 41 5.92 -3.29 -22.00
N ASN A 42 6.36 -4.53 -22.13
CA ASN A 42 5.71 -5.59 -22.90
C ASN A 42 4.94 -6.53 -21.96
N LEU A 43 3.84 -6.03 -21.41
CA LEU A 43 2.99 -6.76 -20.46
C LEU A 43 2.44 -8.07 -21.06
N PRO A 44 2.19 -9.10 -20.22
CA PRO A 44 1.60 -10.34 -20.69
C PRO A 44 0.20 -10.11 -21.28
N TYR A 45 -0.14 -10.85 -22.33
CA TYR A 45 -1.45 -10.79 -22.98
C TYR A 45 -1.90 -12.18 -23.47
N LEU A 46 -3.19 -12.31 -23.78
CA LEU A 46 -3.78 -13.57 -24.28
C LEU A 46 -4.10 -13.45 -25.77
N LYS A 47 -3.64 -14.44 -26.54
CA LYS A 47 -4.15 -14.72 -27.89
C LYS A 47 -5.25 -15.77 -27.77
N THR A 48 -6.49 -15.28 -27.74
CA THR A 48 -7.66 -16.11 -27.44
C THR A 48 -8.18 -16.88 -28.64
N TRP A 49 -8.15 -16.32 -29.85
CA TRP A 49 -8.57 -16.98 -31.10
C TRP A 49 -7.48 -16.93 -32.16
N ASP A 50 -7.44 -17.96 -33.01
CA ASP A 50 -6.69 -17.90 -34.27
C ASP A 50 -7.54 -17.36 -35.43
N THR A 51 -6.92 -17.18 -36.59
CA THR A 51 -7.54 -16.63 -37.81
C THR A 51 -8.81 -17.38 -38.25
N PHE A 52 -8.97 -18.65 -37.87
CA PHE A 52 -10.12 -19.49 -38.24
C PHE A 52 -11.19 -19.56 -37.14
N GLY A 53 -11.04 -18.76 -36.07
CA GLY A 53 -11.99 -18.75 -34.97
C GLY A 53 -11.84 -19.92 -33.99
N LYS A 54 -10.74 -20.69 -34.05
CA LYS A 54 -10.46 -21.73 -33.05
C LYS A 54 -9.86 -21.06 -31.80
N ARG A 55 -10.46 -21.35 -30.64
CA ARG A 55 -9.96 -20.86 -29.35
C ARG A 55 -8.60 -21.52 -29.03
N ARG A 56 -7.60 -20.72 -28.64
CA ARG A 56 -6.21 -21.15 -28.34
C ARG A 56 -5.81 -20.88 -26.89
N ASP A 57 -6.35 -19.81 -26.28
CA ASP A 57 -5.98 -19.31 -24.95
C ASP A 57 -4.45 -19.27 -24.72
N GLU A 58 -3.71 -18.80 -25.72
CA GLU A 58 -2.25 -18.76 -25.66
C GLU A 58 -1.79 -17.53 -24.87
N LEU A 59 -1.14 -17.79 -23.73
CA LEU A 59 -0.51 -16.76 -22.91
C LEU A 59 0.86 -16.37 -23.49
N ILE A 60 0.99 -15.09 -23.84
CA ILE A 60 2.23 -14.51 -24.33
C ILE A 60 2.86 -13.69 -23.21
N THR A 61 4.14 -13.94 -22.94
CA THR A 61 4.97 -13.17 -22.00
C THR A 61 6.13 -12.52 -22.74
N SER A 62 6.76 -11.51 -22.12
CA SER A 62 7.94 -10.85 -22.70
C SER A 62 9.18 -11.75 -22.65
N GLU A 63 10.21 -11.43 -23.42
CA GLU A 63 11.49 -12.14 -23.36
C GLU A 63 12.21 -11.85 -22.04
N GLY A 64 12.20 -10.59 -21.58
CA GLY A 64 12.72 -10.19 -20.28
C GLY A 64 12.11 -10.97 -19.13
N TRP A 65 10.80 -11.20 -19.14
CA TRP A 65 10.13 -12.05 -18.14
C TRP A 65 10.69 -13.48 -18.10
N ARG A 66 10.86 -14.12 -19.27
CA ARG A 66 11.42 -15.49 -19.36
C ARG A 66 12.89 -15.52 -18.93
N ASN A 67 13.70 -14.59 -19.41
CA ASN A 67 15.12 -14.50 -19.06
C ASN A 67 15.33 -14.24 -17.56
N LEU A 68 14.44 -13.49 -16.91
CA LEU A 68 14.48 -13.30 -15.45
C LEU A 68 14.11 -14.59 -14.71
N GLN A 69 13.15 -15.38 -15.19
CA GLN A 69 12.89 -16.71 -14.62
C GLN A 69 14.11 -17.62 -14.75
N ASP A 70 14.71 -17.69 -15.95
CA ASP A 70 15.90 -18.50 -16.22
C ASP A 70 17.07 -18.11 -15.31
N LEU A 71 17.30 -16.80 -15.13
CA LEU A 71 18.30 -16.30 -14.19
C LEU A 71 18.04 -16.81 -12.76
N GLY A 72 16.80 -16.72 -12.27
CA GLY A 72 16.46 -17.21 -10.92
C GLY A 72 16.67 -18.71 -10.75
N ILE A 73 16.37 -19.48 -11.80
CA ILE A 73 16.58 -20.93 -11.86
C ILE A 73 18.08 -21.26 -11.80
N GLU A 74 18.90 -20.69 -12.68
CA GLU A 74 20.35 -20.92 -12.74
C GLU A 74 21.04 -20.54 -11.43
N GLU A 75 20.62 -19.42 -10.86
CA GLU A 75 21.20 -18.85 -9.64
C GLU A 75 20.77 -19.59 -8.36
N GLY A 76 19.87 -20.57 -8.49
CA GLY A 76 19.44 -21.45 -7.41
C GLY A 76 18.51 -20.77 -6.41
N ILE A 77 17.74 -19.75 -6.84
CA ILE A 77 16.82 -19.01 -5.96
C ILE A 77 15.82 -19.93 -5.26
N VAL A 78 15.45 -21.06 -5.88
CA VAL A 78 14.68 -22.14 -5.26
C VAL A 78 15.55 -23.33 -4.88
N ALA A 79 16.58 -23.66 -5.67
CA ALA A 79 17.35 -24.90 -5.51
C ALA A 79 18.26 -24.96 -4.26
N ILE A 80 18.91 -23.84 -3.90
CA ILE A 80 19.89 -23.75 -2.79
C ILE A 80 19.45 -24.46 -1.49
N PRO A 81 18.25 -24.21 -0.93
CA PRO A 81 17.83 -24.84 0.32
C PRO A 81 17.64 -26.37 0.20
N PHE A 82 17.29 -26.88 -0.98
CA PHE A 82 17.08 -28.31 -1.22
C PHE A 82 18.38 -29.06 -1.54
N GLU A 83 19.40 -28.37 -2.07
CA GLU A 83 20.78 -28.89 -2.12
C GLU A 83 21.35 -29.10 -0.71
N ASN A 84 20.86 -28.31 0.26
CA ASN A 84 21.10 -28.43 1.69
C ASN A 84 22.59 -28.54 2.08
N LYS A 85 23.48 -27.91 1.31
CA LYS A 85 24.94 -27.93 1.51
C LYS A 85 25.33 -27.34 2.87
N HIS A 86 24.60 -26.32 3.32
CA HIS A 86 24.88 -25.54 4.53
C HIS A 86 23.89 -25.84 5.66
N LYS A 87 23.17 -26.97 5.60
CA LYS A 87 22.15 -27.37 6.60
C LYS A 87 21.14 -26.25 6.85
N GLU A 88 20.85 -25.92 8.11
CA GLU A 88 19.91 -24.87 8.49
C GLU A 88 20.24 -23.49 7.87
N PHE A 89 21.51 -23.24 7.57
CA PHE A 89 21.96 -21.98 6.96
C PHE A 89 21.72 -21.92 5.45
N SER A 90 21.33 -23.02 4.80
CA SER A 90 21.02 -23.04 3.36
C SER A 90 19.85 -22.10 3.03
N ARG A 91 18.87 -21.98 3.94
CA ARG A 91 17.78 -21.00 3.82
C ARG A 91 18.28 -19.56 3.95
N VAL A 92 19.20 -19.30 4.88
CA VAL A 92 19.80 -17.97 5.02
C VAL A 92 20.57 -17.58 3.76
N HIS A 93 21.37 -18.50 3.19
CA HIS A 93 22.05 -18.29 1.91
C HIS A 93 21.06 -17.96 0.78
N GLN A 94 20.02 -18.79 0.60
CA GLN A 94 18.96 -18.56 -0.39
C GLN A 94 18.37 -17.15 -0.27
N PHE A 95 17.95 -16.77 0.93
CA PHE A 95 17.23 -15.51 1.13
C PHE A 95 18.12 -14.26 1.12
N ILE A 96 19.44 -14.38 1.36
CA ILE A 96 20.37 -13.29 1.04
C ILE A 96 20.39 -13.06 -0.47
N LYS A 97 20.49 -14.12 -1.26
CA LYS A 97 20.50 -14.03 -2.73
C LYS A 97 19.17 -13.48 -3.25
N TYR A 98 18.05 -13.97 -2.72
CA TYR A 98 16.71 -13.47 -3.01
C TYR A 98 16.54 -11.98 -2.68
N HIS A 99 17.04 -11.54 -1.51
CA HIS A 99 17.02 -10.13 -1.10
C HIS A 99 17.73 -9.23 -2.11
N LEU A 100 18.93 -9.62 -2.56
CA LEU A 100 19.71 -8.87 -3.56
C LEU A 100 18.93 -8.70 -4.88
N TRP A 101 18.18 -9.72 -5.29
CA TRP A 101 17.46 -9.72 -6.56
C TRP A 101 16.10 -9.02 -6.52
N THR A 102 15.56 -8.78 -5.33
CA THR A 102 14.18 -8.33 -5.12
C THR A 102 13.79 -7.07 -5.90
N ALA A 103 14.74 -6.16 -6.15
CA ALA A 103 14.47 -4.94 -6.91
C ALA A 103 14.58 -5.08 -8.44
N SER A 104 15.17 -6.18 -8.93
CA SER A 104 15.55 -6.35 -10.34
C SER A 104 15.04 -7.67 -10.95
N ASN A 105 13.84 -8.09 -10.53
CA ASN A 105 13.27 -9.39 -10.96
C ASN A 105 11.90 -9.27 -11.64
N SER A 106 11.29 -8.09 -11.72
CA SER A 106 9.95 -7.93 -12.31
C SER A 106 8.89 -8.90 -11.77
N SER A 107 8.90 -9.16 -10.46
CA SER A 107 7.97 -10.07 -9.78
C SER A 107 8.07 -11.56 -10.17
N VAL A 108 9.13 -12.03 -10.84
CA VAL A 108 9.37 -13.49 -11.02
C VAL A 108 9.71 -14.19 -9.69
N THR A 109 9.94 -13.42 -8.62
CA THR A 109 10.02 -13.92 -7.26
C THR A 109 8.68 -14.49 -6.75
N CYS A 110 7.53 -14.09 -7.33
CA CYS A 110 6.22 -14.69 -7.04
C CYS A 110 6.15 -16.18 -7.44
N PRO A 111 6.40 -16.57 -8.71
CA PRO A 111 6.50 -17.99 -9.05
C PRO A 111 7.59 -18.70 -8.28
N SER A 112 8.73 -18.04 -7.98
CA SER A 112 9.78 -18.65 -7.15
C SER A 112 9.28 -19.03 -5.75
N ALA A 113 8.50 -18.17 -5.10
CA ALA A 113 7.92 -18.44 -3.78
C ALA A 113 6.95 -19.63 -3.79
N MET A 114 6.05 -19.67 -4.78
CA MET A 114 5.10 -20.79 -4.95
C MET A 114 5.82 -22.09 -5.30
N THR A 115 6.90 -22.02 -6.09
CA THR A 115 7.75 -23.16 -6.47
C THR A 115 8.49 -23.74 -5.26
N ASP A 116 9.07 -22.88 -4.42
CA ASP A 116 9.74 -23.29 -3.18
C ASP A 116 8.75 -23.95 -2.20
N GLY A 117 7.60 -23.31 -1.97
CA GLY A 117 6.54 -23.89 -1.14
C GLY A 117 6.04 -25.22 -1.69
N ALA A 118 5.82 -25.34 -3.00
CA ALA A 118 5.45 -26.60 -3.64
C ALA A 118 6.54 -27.66 -3.50
N ALA A 119 7.82 -27.34 -3.71
CA ALA A 119 8.92 -28.28 -3.54
C ALA A 119 8.99 -28.82 -2.10
N ARG A 120 8.86 -27.95 -1.09
CA ARG A 120 8.80 -28.41 0.30
C ARG A 120 7.56 -29.26 0.59
N PHE A 121 6.40 -28.86 0.06
CA PHE A 121 5.17 -29.62 0.18
C PHE A 121 5.32 -31.03 -0.39
N LEU A 122 5.84 -31.16 -1.62
CA LEU A 122 6.07 -32.47 -2.25
C LEU A 122 7.08 -33.32 -1.47
N SER A 123 8.18 -32.73 -0.97
CA SER A 123 9.14 -33.42 -0.09
C SER A 123 8.45 -34.04 1.13
N ARG A 124 7.59 -33.27 1.81
CA ARG A 124 6.86 -33.75 2.99
C ARG A 124 5.86 -34.86 2.64
N GLN A 125 5.19 -34.77 1.48
CA GLN A 125 4.30 -35.82 1.02
C GLN A 125 5.07 -37.12 0.74
N MET A 126 6.30 -37.03 0.21
CA MET A 126 7.16 -38.20 -0.02
C MET A 126 7.72 -38.83 1.26
N GLU A 127 7.83 -38.06 2.34
CA GLU A 127 8.15 -38.56 3.69
C GLU A 127 6.97 -39.31 4.33
N SER A 128 5.73 -39.11 3.85
CA SER A 128 4.54 -39.75 4.41
C SER A 128 4.54 -41.27 4.17
N PRO A 129 4.28 -42.10 5.20
CA PRO A 129 4.15 -43.54 5.02
C PRO A 129 2.87 -43.92 4.25
N SER A 130 1.89 -43.03 4.15
CA SER A 130 0.62 -43.27 3.46
C SER A 130 0.65 -42.92 1.96
N LEU A 131 1.78 -42.44 1.43
CA LEU A 131 1.90 -42.10 0.00
C LEU A 131 1.83 -43.36 -0.87
N SER A 132 0.96 -43.37 -1.88
CA SER A 132 0.84 -44.52 -2.78
C SER A 132 2.13 -44.76 -3.60
N PRO A 133 2.49 -46.02 -3.88
CA PRO A 133 3.67 -46.35 -4.70
C PRO A 133 3.64 -45.73 -6.10
N GLU A 134 2.45 -45.56 -6.68
CA GLU A 134 2.25 -45.00 -8.02
C GLU A 134 2.45 -43.48 -8.06
N LEU A 135 2.09 -42.78 -6.97
CA LEU A 135 2.20 -41.32 -6.89
C LEU A 135 3.65 -40.88 -6.59
N ARG A 136 4.42 -41.69 -5.86
CA ARG A 136 5.82 -41.39 -5.51
C ARG A 136 6.72 -40.99 -6.69
N PRO A 137 6.82 -41.74 -7.80
CA PRO A 137 7.66 -41.34 -8.94
C PRO A 137 7.18 -40.04 -9.61
N ILE A 138 5.88 -39.77 -9.61
CA ILE A 138 5.30 -38.54 -10.16
C ILE A 138 5.73 -37.33 -9.31
N LEU A 139 5.60 -37.43 -7.99
CA LEU A 139 6.04 -36.36 -7.09
C LEU A 139 7.55 -36.17 -7.12
N GLN A 140 8.32 -37.26 -7.24
CA GLN A 140 9.77 -37.19 -7.38
C GLN A 140 10.19 -36.47 -8.67
N SER A 141 9.52 -36.74 -9.80
CA SER A 141 9.74 -36.02 -11.07
C SER A 141 9.48 -34.53 -10.90
N ALA A 142 8.31 -34.16 -10.38
CA ALA A 142 7.95 -32.76 -10.13
C ALA A 142 8.92 -32.07 -9.17
N TYR A 143 9.24 -32.69 -8.03
CA TYR A 143 10.21 -32.18 -7.05
C TYR A 143 11.59 -31.92 -7.68
N THR A 144 12.10 -32.88 -8.47
CA THR A 144 13.40 -32.74 -9.15
C THR A 144 13.41 -31.57 -10.14
N ARG A 145 12.27 -31.29 -10.78
CA ARG A 145 12.13 -30.16 -11.72
C ARG A 145 11.96 -28.83 -11.00
N LEU A 146 11.18 -28.77 -9.93
CA LEU A 146 11.01 -27.56 -9.10
C LEU A 146 12.32 -27.12 -8.44
N THR A 147 13.22 -28.07 -8.18
CA THR A 147 14.53 -27.83 -7.52
C THR A 147 15.71 -27.84 -8.49
N SER A 148 15.46 -27.90 -9.79
CA SER A 148 16.49 -27.89 -10.84
C SER A 148 17.08 -26.48 -11.02
N ARG A 149 18.40 -26.41 -11.25
CA ARG A 149 19.09 -25.19 -11.73
C ARG A 149 19.18 -25.07 -13.25
N SER A 150 18.60 -26.02 -13.99
CA SER A 150 18.65 -26.04 -15.47
C SER A 150 17.36 -25.44 -16.05
N PRO A 151 17.38 -24.26 -16.69
CA PRO A 151 16.19 -23.64 -17.27
C PRO A 151 15.42 -24.55 -18.23
N SER A 152 16.12 -25.32 -19.05
CA SER A 152 15.52 -26.29 -19.99
C SER A 152 14.77 -27.45 -19.35
N LYS A 153 14.91 -27.66 -18.04
CA LYS A 153 14.28 -28.76 -17.29
C LYS A 153 13.39 -28.29 -16.15
N ALA A 154 13.67 -27.10 -15.62
CA ALA A 154 13.07 -26.58 -14.41
C ALA A 154 11.60 -26.29 -14.61
N TRP A 155 10.84 -26.48 -13.53
CA TRP A 155 9.42 -26.14 -13.46
C TRP A 155 9.22 -25.03 -12.44
N THR A 156 8.21 -24.20 -12.66
CA THR A 156 7.61 -23.35 -11.64
C THR A 156 6.21 -23.87 -11.27
N SER A 157 5.70 -23.42 -10.12
CA SER A 157 4.37 -23.77 -9.61
C SER A 157 3.47 -22.56 -9.46
N GLY A 158 2.19 -22.73 -9.78
CA GLY A 158 1.09 -21.91 -9.29
C GLY A 158 0.55 -22.38 -7.93
N GLN A 159 -0.27 -21.55 -7.30
CA GLN A 159 -1.02 -21.86 -6.07
C GLN A 159 -2.43 -21.27 -6.18
N TRP A 160 -3.47 -22.10 -6.35
CA TRP A 160 -4.82 -21.65 -6.71
C TRP A 160 -5.84 -21.89 -5.60
N MET A 161 -5.84 -20.96 -4.64
CA MET A 161 -6.71 -20.99 -3.46
C MET A 161 -7.93 -20.09 -3.62
N THR A 162 -7.70 -18.86 -4.09
CA THR A 162 -8.71 -17.79 -4.10
C THR A 162 -9.78 -18.01 -5.16
N GLU A 163 -11.03 -17.94 -4.72
CA GLU A 163 -12.22 -17.99 -5.55
C GLU A 163 -13.09 -16.74 -5.33
N ARG A 164 -14.20 -16.61 -6.04
CA ARG A 164 -15.09 -15.45 -5.89
C ARG A 164 -15.63 -15.28 -4.46
N PRO A 165 -16.04 -16.35 -3.75
CA PRO A 165 -16.56 -16.20 -2.39
C PRO A 165 -15.51 -15.76 -1.36
N GLY A 166 -14.22 -16.02 -1.61
CA GLY A 166 -13.19 -15.68 -0.64
C GLY A 166 -11.77 -16.13 -1.02
N GLY A 167 -10.79 -15.37 -0.53
CA GLY A 167 -9.37 -15.73 -0.52
C GLY A 167 -8.82 -15.89 0.90
N SER A 168 -9.16 -14.98 1.81
CA SER A 168 -8.83 -15.12 3.24
C SER A 168 -9.53 -16.31 3.87
N ASP A 169 -10.81 -16.51 3.54
CA ASP A 169 -11.56 -17.69 3.94
C ASP A 169 -11.77 -18.63 2.74
N VAL A 170 -10.96 -19.68 2.70
CA VAL A 170 -11.05 -20.74 1.68
C VAL A 170 -12.14 -21.77 1.99
N SER A 171 -12.80 -21.67 3.16
CA SER A 171 -13.89 -22.56 3.56
C SER A 171 -15.16 -22.39 2.72
N PHE A 172 -15.21 -21.41 1.82
CA PHE A 172 -16.26 -21.21 0.82
C PHE A 172 -15.86 -21.64 -0.60
N THR A 173 -14.78 -22.41 -0.76
CA THR A 173 -14.37 -22.98 -2.06
C THR A 173 -15.54 -23.70 -2.75
N GLU A 174 -15.83 -23.32 -4.00
CA GLU A 174 -16.87 -23.88 -4.87
C GLU A 174 -16.31 -24.91 -5.85
N THR A 175 -15.00 -24.90 -6.11
CA THR A 175 -14.37 -25.90 -7.00
C THR A 175 -14.58 -27.32 -6.46
N LEU A 176 -15.07 -28.20 -7.34
CA LEU A 176 -15.38 -29.60 -7.04
C LEU A 176 -14.32 -30.53 -7.63
N ALA A 177 -14.05 -31.62 -6.92
CA ALA A 177 -13.22 -32.73 -7.33
C ALA A 177 -14.08 -33.99 -7.36
N THR A 178 -14.21 -34.62 -8.52
CA THR A 178 -14.93 -35.90 -8.66
C THR A 178 -13.95 -37.02 -9.04
N PRO A 179 -14.05 -38.22 -8.43
CA PRO A 179 -13.31 -39.37 -8.91
C PRO A 179 -13.70 -39.64 -10.36
N SER A 180 -12.73 -39.75 -11.24
CA SER A 180 -13.01 -40.03 -12.63
C SER A 180 -12.68 -41.47 -12.97
N ALA A 181 -13.72 -42.19 -13.44
CA ALA A 181 -13.65 -43.61 -13.77
C ALA A 181 -12.96 -43.91 -15.11
N SER A 182 -12.75 -42.90 -15.97
CA SER A 182 -12.17 -43.10 -17.31
C SER A 182 -10.66 -42.91 -17.27
N PRO A 183 -9.86 -43.94 -17.58
CA PRO A 183 -8.43 -43.79 -17.83
C PRO A 183 -8.23 -42.80 -18.99
N THR A 184 -7.31 -41.87 -18.83
CA THR A 184 -6.87 -41.01 -19.92
C THR A 184 -5.54 -41.51 -20.44
N SER A 185 -5.42 -41.60 -21.75
CA SER A 185 -4.17 -41.89 -22.45
C SER A 185 -3.23 -40.67 -22.48
N ALA A 186 -3.78 -39.46 -22.25
CA ALA A 186 -3.01 -38.24 -22.14
C ALA A 186 -2.08 -38.26 -20.90
N LYS A 187 -0.91 -37.65 -21.06
CA LYS A 187 0.14 -37.58 -20.03
C LYS A 187 0.52 -36.14 -19.75
N SER A 188 1.14 -35.90 -18.61
CA SER A 188 1.83 -34.63 -18.34
C SER A 188 2.96 -34.40 -19.36
N ILE A 189 3.43 -33.16 -19.49
CA ILE A 189 4.53 -32.78 -20.42
C ILE A 189 5.87 -33.45 -20.08
N ASP A 190 6.04 -33.98 -18.86
CA ASP A 190 7.19 -34.81 -18.47
C ASP A 190 6.96 -36.32 -18.70
N GLY A 191 5.84 -36.71 -19.30
CA GLY A 191 5.46 -38.10 -19.54
C GLY A 191 4.80 -38.81 -18.36
N SER A 192 4.59 -38.12 -17.24
CA SER A 192 3.94 -38.69 -16.05
C SER A 192 2.43 -38.92 -16.27
N PRO A 193 1.82 -39.97 -15.67
CA PRO A 193 0.37 -40.14 -15.67
C PRO A 193 -0.37 -38.96 -15.05
N LEU A 194 -1.52 -38.61 -15.63
CA LEU A 194 -2.43 -37.64 -15.05
C LEU A 194 -3.21 -38.24 -13.87
N GLY A 195 -3.68 -37.39 -12.96
CA GLY A 195 -4.36 -37.87 -11.75
C GLY A 195 -5.78 -38.39 -11.98
N SER A 196 -6.26 -39.17 -11.01
CA SER A 196 -7.57 -39.86 -11.05
C SER A 196 -8.76 -38.95 -10.71
N TRP A 197 -8.53 -37.70 -10.33
CA TRP A 197 -9.59 -36.74 -10.02
C TRP A 197 -9.83 -35.79 -11.19
N SER A 198 -11.10 -35.51 -11.46
CA SER A 198 -11.55 -34.45 -12.36
C SER A 198 -11.94 -33.23 -11.55
N ILE A 199 -11.26 -32.10 -11.79
CA ILE A 199 -11.51 -30.84 -11.10
C ILE A 199 -12.34 -29.92 -11.98
N ASN A 200 -13.40 -29.36 -11.41
CA ASN A 200 -14.34 -28.45 -12.08
C ASN A 200 -14.65 -27.26 -11.18
N GLY A 201 -14.45 -26.04 -11.66
CA GLY A 201 -14.68 -24.83 -10.88
C GLY A 201 -14.10 -23.57 -11.48
N PHE A 202 -13.87 -22.58 -10.62
CA PHE A 202 -13.42 -21.26 -11.03
C PHE A 202 -12.37 -20.71 -10.06
N LYS A 203 -11.19 -20.35 -10.58
CA LYS A 203 -10.12 -19.73 -9.79
C LYS A 203 -10.02 -18.25 -10.09
N TRP A 204 -10.24 -17.44 -9.06
CA TRP A 204 -10.41 -15.98 -9.20
C TRP A 204 -9.10 -15.22 -9.27
N PHE A 205 -8.07 -15.65 -8.56
CA PHE A 205 -6.70 -15.15 -8.71
C PHE A 205 -5.73 -16.31 -8.86
N SER A 206 -5.18 -16.45 -10.07
CA SER A 206 -4.18 -17.46 -10.40
C SER A 206 -2.94 -16.75 -10.93
N SER A 207 -1.94 -16.55 -10.09
CA SER A 207 -0.64 -15.98 -10.51
C SER A 207 0.25 -17.05 -11.14
N ALA A 208 1.21 -16.62 -11.95
CA ALA A 208 2.14 -17.49 -12.69
C ALA A 208 1.40 -18.53 -13.54
N THR A 209 0.42 -18.08 -14.33
CA THR A 209 -0.36 -18.97 -15.21
C THR A 209 0.44 -19.57 -16.36
N ASP A 210 1.69 -19.16 -16.52
CA ASP A 210 2.73 -19.73 -17.36
C ASP A 210 3.48 -20.91 -16.71
N ALA A 211 3.23 -21.20 -15.43
CA ALA A 211 3.84 -22.31 -14.70
C ALA A 211 3.52 -23.69 -15.30
N GLN A 212 4.35 -24.69 -14.98
CA GLN A 212 4.18 -26.06 -15.50
C GLN A 212 3.26 -26.92 -14.61
N MET A 213 3.08 -26.54 -13.34
CA MET A 213 2.19 -27.23 -12.41
C MET A 213 1.48 -26.24 -11.48
N THR A 214 0.49 -26.73 -10.74
CA THR A 214 -0.18 -25.97 -9.69
C THR A 214 -0.58 -26.87 -8.53
N ILE A 215 -0.64 -26.28 -7.34
CA ILE A 215 -1.33 -26.84 -6.17
C ILE A 215 -2.64 -26.08 -5.99
N LEU A 216 -3.76 -26.79 -5.85
CA LEU A 216 -5.09 -26.18 -5.76
C LEU A 216 -5.96 -26.87 -4.70
N LEU A 217 -6.95 -26.12 -4.18
CA LEU A 217 -8.00 -26.67 -3.32
C LEU A 217 -9.26 -26.99 -4.12
N ALA A 218 -9.92 -28.09 -3.75
CA ALA A 218 -11.23 -28.46 -4.27
C ALA A 218 -11.99 -29.33 -3.25
N ARG A 219 -13.31 -29.41 -3.36
CA ARG A 219 -14.15 -30.26 -2.52
C ARG A 219 -14.39 -31.62 -3.14
N THR A 220 -14.16 -32.67 -2.38
CA THR A 220 -14.57 -34.03 -2.78
C THR A 220 -16.10 -34.18 -2.73
N PRO A 221 -16.69 -35.26 -3.26
CA PRO A 221 -18.15 -35.48 -3.25
C PRO A 221 -18.76 -35.45 -1.84
N GLU A 222 -17.97 -35.76 -0.81
CA GLU A 222 -18.35 -35.70 0.60
C GLU A 222 -18.35 -34.26 1.16
N GLY A 223 -18.14 -33.24 0.32
CA GLY A 223 -18.08 -31.82 0.70
C GLY A 223 -16.77 -31.40 1.37
N LYS A 224 -15.79 -32.31 1.49
CA LYS A 224 -14.55 -32.10 2.22
C LYS A 224 -13.50 -31.35 1.39
N LEU A 225 -13.00 -30.23 1.92
CA LEU A 225 -11.97 -29.43 1.27
C LEU A 225 -10.61 -30.14 1.31
N SER A 226 -10.04 -30.41 0.14
CA SER A 226 -8.83 -31.21 -0.04
C SER A 226 -7.83 -30.53 -0.97
N THR A 227 -6.56 -30.90 -0.84
CA THR A 227 -5.46 -30.33 -1.65
C THR A 227 -5.14 -31.26 -2.81
N PHE A 228 -4.90 -30.67 -3.97
CA PHE A 228 -4.60 -31.38 -5.21
C PHE A 228 -3.33 -30.85 -5.86
N PHE A 229 -2.57 -31.76 -6.47
CA PHE A 229 -1.47 -31.47 -7.38
C PHE A 229 -1.93 -31.72 -8.82
N ALA A 230 -1.67 -30.77 -9.72
CA ALA A 230 -2.02 -30.95 -11.12
C ALA A 230 -0.97 -30.33 -12.06
N PRO A 231 -0.58 -31.01 -13.15
CA PRO A 231 0.18 -30.39 -14.23
C PRO A 231 -0.70 -29.39 -14.98
N MET A 232 -0.12 -28.29 -15.44
CA MET A 232 -0.83 -27.24 -16.18
C MET A 232 -1.14 -27.63 -17.62
N ARG A 233 -0.32 -28.50 -18.20
CA ARG A 233 -0.42 -28.95 -19.59
C ARG A 233 -0.40 -30.47 -19.67
N ARG A 234 -1.05 -31.00 -20.71
CA ARG A 234 -1.04 -32.42 -21.05
C ARG A 234 -0.73 -32.62 -22.53
N THR A 235 -0.13 -33.76 -22.83
CA THR A 235 0.15 -34.26 -24.18
C THR A 235 -0.88 -35.34 -24.50
N THR A 236 -1.64 -35.18 -25.58
CA THR A 236 -2.64 -36.15 -26.04
C THR A 236 -2.02 -37.20 -26.97
N ASP A 237 -2.77 -38.26 -27.32
CA ASP A 237 -2.28 -39.36 -28.17
C ASP A 237 -1.82 -38.92 -29.58
N GLY A 238 -2.25 -37.74 -30.04
CA GLY A 238 -1.76 -37.10 -31.27
C GLY A 238 -0.48 -36.29 -31.10
N ALA A 239 0.18 -36.37 -29.95
CA ALA A 239 1.36 -35.59 -29.53
C ALA A 239 1.16 -34.06 -29.44
N GLU A 240 -0.08 -33.57 -29.55
CA GLU A 240 -0.39 -32.16 -29.31
C GLU A 240 -0.35 -31.86 -27.81
N THR A 241 0.29 -30.74 -27.44
CA THR A 241 0.32 -30.23 -26.06
C THR A 241 -0.75 -29.16 -25.88
N GLU A 242 -1.64 -29.36 -24.90
CA GLU A 242 -2.73 -28.44 -24.57
C GLU A 242 -2.79 -28.16 -23.05
N LEU A 243 -3.63 -27.21 -22.64
CA LEU A 243 -3.91 -26.97 -21.22
C LEU A 243 -4.69 -28.15 -20.63
N ASN A 244 -4.37 -28.54 -19.40
CA ASN A 244 -5.02 -29.64 -18.69
C ASN A 244 -6.37 -29.18 -18.11
N GLY A 245 -7.40 -29.05 -18.95
CA GLY A 245 -8.75 -28.65 -18.49
C GLY A 245 -8.81 -27.23 -17.92
N VAL A 246 -7.95 -26.34 -18.42
CA VAL A 246 -7.87 -24.94 -17.98
C VAL A 246 -8.19 -24.03 -19.17
N THR A 247 -9.07 -23.08 -18.94
CA THR A 247 -9.38 -21.99 -19.87
C THR A 247 -9.07 -20.67 -19.18
N ILE A 248 -8.19 -19.88 -19.79
CA ILE A 248 -7.86 -18.55 -19.27
C ILE A 248 -8.97 -17.59 -19.69
N GLN A 249 -9.75 -17.08 -18.73
CA GLN A 249 -10.84 -16.17 -19.02
C GLN A 249 -10.33 -14.77 -19.36
N ARG A 250 -9.45 -14.23 -18.51
CA ARG A 250 -8.77 -12.94 -18.71
C ARG A 250 -7.57 -12.80 -17.79
N LEU A 251 -6.68 -11.87 -18.13
CA LEU A 251 -5.65 -11.37 -17.23
C LEU A 251 -6.19 -10.23 -16.35
N LYS A 252 -5.67 -10.11 -15.13
CA LYS A 252 -6.00 -9.02 -14.20
C LYS A 252 -5.30 -7.73 -14.64
N ASN A 253 -6.03 -6.61 -14.64
CA ASN A 253 -5.43 -5.27 -14.66
C ASN A 253 -5.07 -4.87 -13.23
N LYS A 254 -3.77 -4.72 -12.94
CA LYS A 254 -3.23 -4.62 -11.57
C LYS A 254 -2.53 -3.28 -11.33
N LEU A 255 -2.57 -2.80 -10.08
CA LEU A 255 -1.76 -1.67 -9.61
C LEU A 255 -0.26 -1.99 -9.78
N GLY A 256 0.21 -3.01 -9.07
CA GLY A 256 1.59 -3.51 -9.06
C GLY A 256 1.76 -4.82 -9.81
N THR A 257 2.99 -5.31 -9.93
CA THR A 257 3.34 -6.62 -10.47
C THR A 257 2.82 -6.82 -11.91
N LYS A 258 2.83 -5.77 -12.73
CA LYS A 258 2.14 -5.78 -14.04
C LYS A 258 2.70 -6.82 -15.00
N SER A 259 4.00 -7.06 -14.93
CA SER A 259 4.75 -8.06 -15.68
C SER A 259 4.37 -9.52 -15.32
N LEU A 260 3.92 -9.78 -14.09
CA LEU A 260 3.48 -11.11 -13.65
C LEU A 260 2.11 -11.46 -14.27
N PRO A 261 1.97 -12.56 -15.03
CA PRO A 261 0.67 -13.00 -15.52
C PRO A 261 -0.18 -13.52 -14.36
N THR A 262 -1.27 -12.82 -14.07
CA THR A 262 -2.29 -13.21 -13.10
C THR A 262 -3.63 -13.29 -13.80
N ALA A 263 -4.30 -14.44 -13.72
CA ALA A 263 -5.51 -14.70 -14.48
C ALA A 263 -6.70 -15.16 -13.65
N GLU A 264 -7.88 -15.01 -14.25
CA GLU A 264 -9.09 -15.77 -13.92
C GLU A 264 -9.13 -17.04 -14.75
N LEU A 265 -9.34 -18.18 -14.10
CA LEU A 265 -9.33 -19.49 -14.76
C LEU A 265 -10.67 -20.19 -14.57
N VAL A 266 -11.24 -20.65 -15.68
CA VAL A 266 -12.27 -21.68 -15.67
C VAL A 266 -11.56 -23.02 -15.71
N VAL A 267 -11.83 -23.86 -14.72
CA VAL A 267 -11.27 -25.21 -14.61
C VAL A 267 -12.38 -26.18 -14.96
N LYS A 268 -12.19 -26.97 -16.01
CA LYS A 268 -13.16 -27.97 -16.46
C LYS A 268 -12.44 -29.24 -16.84
N ASP A 269 -12.77 -30.33 -16.16
CA ASP A 269 -12.16 -31.64 -16.33
C ASP A 269 -10.62 -31.67 -16.22
N MET A 270 -10.07 -30.78 -15.38
CA MET A 270 -8.64 -30.78 -15.07
C MET A 270 -8.28 -32.05 -14.29
N ARG A 271 -7.28 -32.78 -14.78
CA ARG A 271 -6.82 -34.01 -14.13
C ARG A 271 -5.84 -33.71 -13.01
N ALA A 272 -6.14 -34.17 -11.80
CA ALA A 272 -5.35 -33.87 -10.61
C ALA A 272 -5.17 -35.09 -9.68
N HIS A 273 -4.08 -35.06 -8.92
CA HIS A 273 -3.74 -36.04 -7.89
C HIS A 273 -4.14 -35.50 -6.52
N LEU A 274 -4.88 -36.28 -5.74
CA LEU A 274 -5.19 -35.93 -4.35
C LEU A 274 -3.92 -36.02 -3.50
N MET A 275 -3.69 -35.00 -2.68
CA MET A 275 -2.50 -34.89 -1.82
C MET A 275 -2.91 -34.97 -0.35
N GLY A 276 -2.25 -35.87 0.40
CA GLY A 276 -2.61 -36.17 1.78
C GLY A 276 -3.98 -36.87 1.89
N GLU A 277 -4.62 -36.70 3.04
CA GLU A 277 -5.95 -37.27 3.31
C GLU A 277 -7.06 -36.31 2.89
N ALA A 278 -8.15 -36.85 2.34
CA ALA A 278 -9.33 -36.07 1.99
C ALA A 278 -9.90 -35.31 3.21
N GLY A 279 -10.14 -34.01 3.05
CA GLY A 279 -10.63 -33.11 4.10
C GLY A 279 -9.56 -32.38 4.90
N ASN A 280 -8.28 -32.72 4.72
CA ASN A 280 -7.18 -32.02 5.39
C ASN A 280 -6.59 -30.87 4.55
N GLY A 281 -7.30 -30.36 3.54
CA GLY A 281 -6.74 -29.42 2.56
C GLY A 281 -6.05 -28.19 3.15
N ILE A 282 -6.68 -27.53 4.14
CA ILE A 282 -6.10 -26.35 4.82
C ILE A 282 -4.81 -26.71 5.57
N ARG A 283 -4.76 -27.88 6.21
CA ARG A 283 -3.56 -28.37 6.90
C ARG A 283 -2.44 -28.62 5.91
N GLU A 284 -2.74 -29.27 4.79
CA GLU A 284 -1.76 -29.57 3.74
C GLU A 284 -1.18 -28.29 3.12
N ILE A 285 -2.03 -27.34 2.73
CA ILE A 285 -1.58 -26.09 2.07
C ILE A 285 -0.80 -25.16 3.01
N SER A 286 -0.99 -25.27 4.34
CA SER A 286 -0.28 -24.44 5.32
C SER A 286 1.26 -24.51 5.19
N THR A 287 1.79 -25.64 4.71
CA THR A 287 3.23 -25.80 4.41
C THR A 287 3.69 -24.76 3.38
N ILE A 288 2.92 -24.58 2.31
CA ILE A 288 3.22 -23.66 1.22
C ILE A 288 3.08 -22.22 1.74
N LEU A 289 1.97 -21.92 2.44
CA LEU A 289 1.70 -20.59 2.98
C LEU A 289 2.83 -20.09 3.91
N ASN A 290 3.38 -20.94 4.77
CA ASN A 290 4.44 -20.52 5.67
C ASN A 290 5.70 -20.07 4.89
N ILE A 291 6.06 -20.78 3.82
CA ILE A 291 7.21 -20.43 2.98
C ILE A 291 6.92 -19.17 2.16
N THR A 292 5.76 -19.08 1.51
CA THR A 292 5.41 -17.91 0.68
C THR A 292 5.30 -16.62 1.51
N ARG A 293 4.86 -16.72 2.78
CA ARG A 293 4.86 -15.60 3.73
C ARG A 293 6.28 -15.12 4.09
N VAL A 294 7.25 -16.03 4.21
CA VAL A 294 8.67 -15.65 4.41
C VAL A 294 9.24 -14.99 3.15
N HIS A 295 8.98 -15.55 1.95
CA HIS A 295 9.33 -14.92 0.66
C HIS A 295 8.77 -13.50 0.54
N ASN A 296 7.50 -13.30 0.90
CA ASN A 296 6.86 -11.99 0.93
C ASN A 296 7.63 -11.01 1.82
N SER A 297 8.03 -11.43 3.02
CA SER A 297 8.75 -10.55 3.95
C SER A 297 10.14 -10.21 3.50
N VAL A 298 10.89 -11.17 2.94
CA VAL A 298 12.20 -10.89 2.36
C VAL A 298 12.06 -9.99 1.12
N THR A 299 11.00 -10.14 0.33
CA THR A 299 10.64 -9.18 -0.74
C THR A 299 10.40 -7.78 -0.17
N ALA A 300 9.67 -7.66 0.95
CA ALA A 300 9.39 -6.38 1.57
C ALA A 300 10.69 -5.64 1.96
N VAL A 301 11.58 -6.32 2.69
CA VAL A 301 12.84 -5.71 3.10
C VAL A 301 13.85 -5.57 1.92
N GLY A 302 13.80 -6.43 0.91
CA GLY A 302 14.60 -6.28 -0.31
C GLY A 302 14.26 -5.02 -1.10
N SER A 303 12.96 -4.81 -1.38
CA SER A 303 12.46 -3.63 -2.08
C SER A 303 12.75 -2.34 -1.29
N TRP A 304 12.46 -2.36 0.01
CA TRP A 304 12.75 -1.22 0.88
C TRP A 304 14.24 -0.88 0.94
N GLY A 305 15.10 -1.89 1.09
CA GLY A 305 16.55 -1.72 1.06
C GLY A 305 17.05 -1.05 -0.22
N ARG A 306 16.47 -1.40 -1.39
CA ARG A 306 16.77 -0.71 -2.65
C ARG A 306 16.32 0.74 -2.65
N GLY A 307 15.09 1.02 -2.21
CA GLY A 307 14.57 2.39 -2.09
C GLY A 307 15.48 3.26 -1.22
N LEU A 308 15.91 2.74 -0.06
CA LEU A 308 16.86 3.42 0.83
C LEU A 308 18.22 3.66 0.17
N ALA A 309 18.74 2.68 -0.58
CA ALA A 309 20.00 2.84 -1.30
C ALA A 309 19.93 3.97 -2.34
N ILE A 310 18.84 4.03 -3.11
CA ILE A 310 18.59 5.09 -4.10
C ILE A 310 18.45 6.45 -3.40
N LYS A 311 17.63 6.54 -2.33
CA LYS A 311 17.45 7.75 -1.52
C LYS A 311 18.78 8.27 -0.97
N ARG A 312 19.63 7.38 -0.43
CA ARG A 312 20.98 7.70 0.05
C ARG A 312 21.89 8.25 -1.03
N ALA A 313 21.92 7.61 -2.19
CA ALA A 313 22.73 8.06 -3.32
C ALA A 313 22.27 9.46 -3.79
N PHE A 314 20.96 9.66 -3.93
CA PHE A 314 20.37 10.93 -4.33
C PHE A 314 20.67 12.05 -3.31
N ALA A 315 20.58 11.76 -2.01
CA ALA A 315 20.84 12.73 -0.96
C ALA A 315 22.27 13.30 -1.00
N ARG A 316 23.24 12.49 -1.44
CA ARG A 316 24.66 12.89 -1.56
C ARG A 316 24.94 13.86 -2.70
N VAL A 317 24.06 13.92 -3.72
CA VAL A 317 24.29 14.73 -4.94
C VAL A 317 23.29 15.88 -5.08
N ARG A 318 22.07 15.73 -4.56
CA ARG A 318 21.01 16.73 -4.72
C ARG A 318 21.28 17.99 -3.90
N LYS A 319 21.49 19.11 -4.59
CA LYS A 319 21.57 20.45 -3.98
C LYS A 319 20.16 21.00 -3.72
N VAL A 320 20.02 21.73 -2.61
CA VAL A 320 18.81 22.44 -2.17
C VAL A 320 19.16 23.90 -1.79
N ALA A 321 18.23 24.60 -1.13
CA ALA A 321 18.37 26.00 -0.76
C ALA A 321 19.73 26.32 -0.11
N GLY A 322 20.38 27.37 -0.62
CA GLY A 322 21.70 27.81 -0.19
C GLY A 322 22.85 26.91 -0.68
N GLY A 323 22.63 26.09 -1.71
CA GLY A 323 23.66 25.25 -2.33
C GLY A 323 24.09 24.03 -1.50
N ARG A 324 23.47 23.81 -0.33
CA ARG A 324 23.70 22.63 0.52
C ARG A 324 23.16 21.38 -0.15
N ARG A 325 23.76 20.23 0.13
CA ARG A 325 23.23 18.94 -0.33
C ARG A 325 22.18 18.44 0.66
N LEU A 326 21.27 17.57 0.21
CA LEU A 326 20.31 16.92 1.10
C LEU A 326 21.00 16.15 2.24
N VAL A 327 22.17 15.56 1.99
CA VAL A 327 22.98 14.89 3.02
C VAL A 327 23.43 15.84 4.15
N ASP A 328 23.45 17.16 3.90
CA ASP A 328 23.81 18.19 4.88
C ASP A 328 22.58 18.76 5.62
N MET A 329 21.35 18.30 5.32
CA MET A 329 20.10 18.87 5.85
C MET A 329 19.60 18.08 7.07
N PRO A 330 19.65 18.64 8.30
CA PRO A 330 19.32 17.89 9.52
C PRO A 330 17.94 17.22 9.52
N SER A 331 16.92 17.88 8.95
CA SER A 331 15.57 17.32 8.84
C SER A 331 15.51 16.09 7.95
N HIS A 332 16.19 16.13 6.79
CA HIS A 332 16.24 15.01 5.86
C HIS A 332 16.97 13.81 6.49
N ILE A 333 18.10 14.06 7.18
CA ILE A 333 18.86 13.01 7.86
C ILE A 333 18.08 12.39 9.01
N ALA A 334 17.26 13.16 9.73
CA ALA A 334 16.41 12.63 10.78
C ALA A 334 15.36 11.64 10.23
N VAL A 335 14.70 11.97 9.12
CA VAL A 335 13.75 11.08 8.46
C VAL A 335 14.45 9.82 7.94
N MET A 336 15.59 9.96 7.28
CA MET A 336 16.39 8.82 6.82
C MET A 336 16.83 7.90 7.95
N ALA A 337 17.21 8.45 9.11
CA ALA A 337 17.62 7.64 10.24
C ALA A 337 16.45 6.85 10.83
N ARG A 338 15.24 7.42 10.87
CA ARG A 338 14.02 6.72 11.30
C ARG A 338 13.68 5.57 10.36
N ASP A 339 13.67 5.86 9.06
CA ASP A 339 13.41 4.89 7.98
C ASP A 339 14.41 3.70 8.05
N GLU A 340 15.69 4.00 8.28
CA GLU A 340 16.74 2.98 8.45
C GLU A 340 16.61 2.16 9.74
N VAL A 341 16.22 2.78 10.87
CA VAL A 341 15.97 2.05 12.14
C VAL A 341 14.88 1.02 11.94
N GLU A 342 13.77 1.43 11.32
CA GLU A 342 12.65 0.53 11.04
C GLU A 342 13.08 -0.59 10.09
N TYR A 343 13.76 -0.24 8.99
CA TYR A 343 14.30 -1.22 8.04
C TYR A 343 15.18 -2.27 8.73
N ARG A 344 16.09 -1.85 9.62
CA ARG A 344 16.98 -2.78 10.34
C ARG A 344 16.22 -3.74 11.24
N GLY A 345 15.23 -3.27 12.02
CA GLY A 345 14.44 -4.16 12.87
C GLY A 345 13.68 -5.22 12.08
N TRP A 346 13.03 -4.83 10.98
CA TRP A 346 12.34 -5.77 10.09
C TRP A 346 13.30 -6.71 9.34
N MET A 347 14.49 -6.25 8.97
CA MET A 347 15.54 -7.10 8.40
C MET A 347 15.95 -8.21 9.36
N HIS A 348 16.22 -7.87 10.64
CA HIS A 348 16.58 -8.86 11.64
C HIS A 348 15.46 -9.86 11.90
N LEU A 349 14.22 -9.40 12.05
CA LEU A 349 13.07 -10.30 12.21
C LEU A 349 12.89 -11.23 11.00
N SER A 350 13.12 -10.72 9.78
CA SER A 350 13.07 -11.51 8.54
C SER A 350 14.11 -12.63 8.55
N PHE A 351 15.38 -12.30 8.79
CA PHE A 351 16.47 -13.28 8.74
C PHE A 351 16.47 -14.24 9.93
N PHE A 352 15.98 -13.82 11.09
CA PHE A 352 15.74 -14.74 12.20
C PHE A 352 14.66 -15.78 11.84
N THR A 353 13.53 -15.35 11.25
CA THR A 353 12.48 -16.27 10.80
C THR A 353 12.96 -17.19 9.69
N VAL A 354 13.80 -16.70 8.77
CA VAL A 354 14.47 -17.53 7.75
C VAL A 354 15.36 -18.60 8.38
N LEU A 355 16.15 -18.26 9.41
CA LEU A 355 16.98 -19.22 10.12
C LEU A 355 16.12 -20.26 10.85
N LEU A 356 15.04 -19.84 11.52
CA LEU A 356 14.09 -20.76 12.14
C LEU A 356 13.48 -21.72 11.10
N LEU A 357 13.13 -21.22 9.91
CA LEU A 357 12.63 -22.04 8.81
C LEU A 357 13.68 -23.09 8.42
N GLY A 358 14.93 -22.67 8.22
CA GLY A 358 16.05 -23.56 7.93
C GLY A 358 16.26 -24.64 8.99
N ILE A 359 16.17 -24.30 10.27
CA ILE A 359 16.27 -25.26 11.38
C ILE A 359 15.10 -26.24 11.36
N SER A 360 13.88 -25.75 11.12
CA SER A 360 12.66 -26.59 11.10
C SER A 360 12.63 -27.63 9.99
N GLU A 361 13.42 -27.40 8.93
CA GLU A 361 13.55 -28.30 7.79
C GLU A 361 14.66 -29.34 8.00
N GLN A 362 15.45 -29.24 9.06
CA GLN A 362 16.41 -30.28 9.42
C GLN A 362 15.70 -31.42 10.18
N GLY A 363 16.19 -32.65 9.99
CA GLY A 363 15.74 -33.81 10.79
C GLY A 363 16.05 -33.64 12.28
N SER A 364 15.45 -34.50 13.14
CA SER A 364 15.41 -34.39 14.61
C SER A 364 16.76 -34.46 15.38
N GLY A 365 17.90 -34.13 14.77
CA GLY A 365 19.22 -34.20 15.40
C GLY A 365 20.22 -33.09 15.05
N SER A 366 19.85 -32.05 14.28
CA SER A 366 20.86 -31.13 13.69
C SER A 366 21.30 -29.94 14.55
N ALA A 367 20.65 -29.61 15.66
CA ALA A 367 20.95 -28.39 16.43
C ALA A 367 22.08 -28.55 17.47
N LYS A 368 23.18 -29.24 17.14
CA LYS A 368 24.36 -29.35 18.02
C LYS A 368 25.62 -28.83 17.32
N GLY A 369 25.79 -27.50 17.36
CA GLY A 369 27.01 -26.80 16.93
C GLY A 369 26.72 -25.64 15.99
N HIS A 370 26.68 -24.41 16.50
CA HIS A 370 26.18 -23.22 15.78
C HIS A 370 27.19 -22.55 14.82
N GLY A 371 28.29 -23.25 14.46
CA GLY A 371 29.41 -22.66 13.71
C GLY A 371 30.10 -21.51 14.46
N LYS A 372 31.30 -21.10 14.03
CA LYS A 372 31.98 -19.96 14.69
C LYS A 372 31.39 -18.64 14.20
N GLY A 373 31.04 -17.76 15.13
CA GLY A 373 30.62 -16.38 14.85
C GLY A 373 29.11 -16.13 14.83
N VAL A 374 28.27 -17.15 15.04
CA VAL A 374 26.82 -16.97 15.27
C VAL A 374 26.55 -16.98 16.77
N ASP A 375 25.79 -15.99 17.27
CA ASP A 375 25.36 -15.96 18.66
C ASP A 375 24.41 -17.13 18.95
N ALA A 376 24.66 -17.88 20.02
CA ALA A 376 23.85 -19.04 20.40
C ALA A 376 22.37 -18.70 20.62
N ALA A 377 22.04 -17.44 20.97
CA ALA A 377 20.67 -16.97 21.11
C ALA A 377 19.86 -16.97 19.80
N LEU A 378 20.53 -16.98 18.63
CA LEU A 378 19.87 -17.04 17.32
C LEU A 378 19.46 -18.44 16.91
N VAL A 379 19.96 -19.47 17.60
CA VAL A 379 19.64 -20.87 17.31
C VAL A 379 18.93 -21.47 18.53
N PRO A 380 17.59 -21.29 18.63
CA PRO A 380 16.84 -21.81 19.76
C PRO A 380 16.77 -23.33 19.75
N ASP A 381 16.34 -23.91 20.88
CA ASP A 381 16.10 -25.34 21.00
C ASP A 381 15.18 -25.86 19.88
N ALA A 382 15.55 -26.98 19.26
CA ALA A 382 14.78 -27.58 18.16
C ALA A 382 13.30 -27.84 18.50
N LYS A 383 12.98 -28.08 19.78
CA LYS A 383 11.59 -28.28 20.26
C LYS A 383 10.74 -27.01 20.22
N ASP A 384 11.38 -25.84 20.28
CA ASP A 384 10.72 -24.53 20.35
C ASP A 384 10.60 -23.90 18.96
N VAL A 385 11.47 -24.26 18.01
CA VAL A 385 11.46 -23.76 16.62
C VAL A 385 10.09 -23.83 15.94
N PRO A 386 9.33 -24.96 15.96
CA PRO A 386 8.01 -25.00 15.32
C PRO A 386 7.00 -24.01 15.94
N LYS A 387 7.11 -23.76 17.25
CA LYS A 387 6.23 -22.84 17.99
C LYS A 387 6.58 -21.38 17.67
N LEU A 388 7.88 -21.07 17.63
CA LEU A 388 8.38 -19.76 17.22
C LEU A 388 8.00 -19.46 15.77
N LEU A 389 8.16 -20.40 14.83
CA LEU A 389 7.73 -20.22 13.45
C LEU A 389 6.22 -19.99 13.31
N ARG A 390 5.42 -20.77 14.04
CA ARG A 390 3.96 -20.65 14.04
C ARG A 390 3.51 -19.23 14.36
N VAL A 391 4.11 -18.59 15.36
CA VAL A 391 3.72 -17.26 15.84
C VAL A 391 4.43 -16.12 15.08
N LEU A 392 5.71 -16.27 14.75
CA LEU A 392 6.49 -15.19 14.13
C LEU A 392 6.24 -15.02 12.64
N THR A 393 5.86 -16.07 11.92
CA THR A 393 5.57 -15.97 10.47
C THR A 393 4.43 -14.98 10.14
N PRO A 394 3.24 -15.04 10.77
CA PRO A 394 2.18 -14.06 10.51
C PRO A 394 2.58 -12.64 10.96
N VAL A 395 3.26 -12.52 12.11
CA VAL A 395 3.78 -11.25 12.64
C VAL A 395 4.72 -10.57 11.67
N LEU A 396 5.74 -11.33 11.23
CA LEU A 396 6.72 -10.88 10.26
C LEU A 396 6.03 -10.46 8.96
N LYS A 397 5.18 -11.31 8.39
CA LYS A 397 4.53 -11.05 7.10
C LYS A 397 3.69 -9.78 7.13
N ALA A 398 2.76 -9.67 8.09
CA ALA A 398 1.86 -8.52 8.17
C ALA A 398 2.63 -7.22 8.45
N GLY A 399 3.54 -7.25 9.43
CA GLY A 399 4.26 -6.07 9.88
C GLY A 399 5.29 -5.57 8.85
N SER A 400 6.14 -6.46 8.30
CA SER A 400 7.15 -6.08 7.30
C SER A 400 6.53 -5.55 6.01
N ALA A 401 5.40 -6.10 5.56
CA ALA A 401 4.70 -5.61 4.39
C ALA A 401 4.19 -4.17 4.59
N LYS A 402 3.54 -3.89 5.73
CA LYS A 402 3.06 -2.55 6.07
C LYS A 402 4.22 -1.56 6.22
N ALA A 403 5.28 -1.95 6.92
CA ALA A 403 6.45 -1.11 7.11
C ALA A 403 7.17 -0.79 5.79
N CYS A 404 7.31 -1.77 4.89
CA CYS A 404 7.89 -1.58 3.57
C CYS A 404 7.13 -0.56 2.73
N ILE A 405 5.79 -0.60 2.73
CA ILE A 405 4.98 0.35 1.95
C ILE A 405 5.24 1.78 2.45
N THR A 406 5.19 2.02 3.76
CA THR A 406 5.47 3.33 4.34
C THR A 406 6.92 3.77 4.13
N GLY A 407 7.89 2.86 4.30
CA GLY A 407 9.30 3.17 4.06
C GLY A 407 9.61 3.50 2.60
N LEU A 408 9.00 2.81 1.64
CA LEU A 408 9.12 3.12 0.22
C LEU A 408 8.42 4.43 -0.15
N GLN A 409 7.30 4.76 0.49
CA GLN A 409 6.66 6.06 0.33
C GLN A 409 7.62 7.19 0.74
N GLU A 410 8.31 7.05 1.88
CA GLU A 410 9.36 7.98 2.33
C GLU A 410 10.56 8.01 1.37
N CYS A 411 10.86 6.93 0.66
CA CYS A 411 11.89 6.90 -0.37
C CYS A 411 11.46 7.66 -1.63
N VAL A 412 10.21 7.49 -2.08
CA VAL A 412 9.63 8.26 -3.19
C VAL A 412 9.66 9.76 -2.87
N GLU A 413 9.16 10.16 -1.69
CA GLU A 413 9.16 11.56 -1.26
C GLU A 413 10.58 12.11 -1.10
N GLY A 414 11.52 11.30 -0.62
CA GLY A 414 12.93 11.68 -0.46
C GLY A 414 13.63 12.09 -1.77
N LEU A 415 13.13 11.63 -2.93
CA LEU A 415 13.59 12.04 -4.26
C LEU A 415 12.81 13.24 -4.83
N GLY A 416 11.71 13.64 -4.20
CA GLY A 416 10.79 14.66 -4.70
C GLY A 416 10.13 14.22 -6.02
N GLY A 417 9.93 15.17 -6.95
CA GLY A 417 9.26 14.88 -8.23
C GLY A 417 9.90 13.74 -9.05
N VAL A 418 11.21 13.52 -8.94
CA VAL A 418 11.91 12.41 -9.62
C VAL A 418 11.43 11.04 -9.09
N GLY A 419 11.18 10.94 -7.79
CA GLY A 419 10.73 9.70 -7.16
C GLY A 419 9.32 9.29 -7.59
N TYR A 420 8.53 10.22 -8.14
CA TYR A 420 7.15 9.98 -8.59
C TYR A 420 7.06 9.57 -10.06
N LEU A 421 8.18 9.56 -10.80
CA LEU A 421 8.19 9.22 -12.21
C LEU A 421 8.27 7.71 -12.43
N GLU A 422 7.37 7.18 -13.25
CA GLU A 422 7.43 5.81 -13.80
C GLU A 422 8.40 5.78 -15.00
N ASN A 423 9.69 5.98 -14.73
CA ASN A 423 10.72 6.06 -15.76
C ASN A 423 10.96 4.70 -16.44
N GLU A 424 11.36 4.70 -17.72
CA GLU A 424 11.86 3.51 -18.42
C GLU A 424 13.24 3.05 -17.88
N GLU A 425 13.99 3.94 -17.24
CA GLU A 425 15.25 3.63 -16.55
C GLU A 425 14.97 2.93 -15.21
N MET A 426 15.15 1.61 -15.18
CA MET A 426 14.77 0.74 -14.06
C MET A 426 15.70 0.85 -12.83
N ASP A 427 16.92 1.34 -12.99
CA ASP A 427 17.91 1.40 -11.91
C ASP A 427 17.51 2.38 -10.78
N LEU A 428 16.84 3.48 -11.12
CA LEU A 428 16.41 4.50 -10.16
C LEU A 428 14.90 4.56 -9.94
N ASN A 429 14.12 3.65 -10.53
CA ASN A 429 12.66 3.70 -10.50
C ASN A 429 12.08 3.22 -9.15
N VAL A 430 12.09 4.12 -8.16
CA VAL A 430 11.49 3.89 -6.82
C VAL A 430 9.96 3.86 -6.89
N ALA A 431 9.34 4.56 -7.85
CA ALA A 431 7.89 4.55 -8.04
C ALA A 431 7.37 3.13 -8.32
N LYS A 432 8.04 2.39 -9.22
CA LYS A 432 7.77 0.99 -9.49
C LYS A 432 7.91 0.13 -8.23
N LEU A 433 8.99 0.28 -7.47
CA LEU A 433 9.19 -0.47 -6.22
C LEU A 433 8.05 -0.22 -5.23
N TYR A 434 7.64 1.04 -5.06
CA TYR A 434 6.51 1.39 -4.21
C TYR A 434 5.21 0.76 -4.72
N ARG A 435 4.90 0.91 -6.01
CA ARG A 435 3.71 0.36 -6.66
C ARG A 435 3.63 -1.17 -6.54
N ASP A 436 4.73 -1.86 -6.76
CA ASP A 436 4.79 -3.33 -6.68
C ASP A 436 4.69 -3.82 -5.23
N SER A 437 5.37 -3.16 -4.28
CA SER A 437 5.33 -3.54 -2.85
C SER A 437 3.97 -3.40 -2.18
N ASN A 438 3.03 -2.64 -2.76
CA ASN A 438 1.66 -2.54 -2.24
C ASN A 438 0.91 -3.89 -2.26
N VAL A 439 1.30 -4.84 -3.12
CA VAL A 439 0.71 -6.19 -3.14
C VAL A 439 1.05 -6.99 -1.87
N LEU A 440 2.16 -6.67 -1.20
CA LEU A 440 2.71 -7.48 -0.11
C LEU A 440 1.81 -7.50 1.13
N SER A 441 1.02 -6.44 1.35
CA SER A 441 0.03 -6.41 2.45
C SER A 441 -1.29 -7.10 2.10
N ILE A 442 -1.42 -7.68 0.89
CA ILE A 442 -2.67 -8.23 0.36
C ILE A 442 -2.55 -9.75 0.16
N TRP A 443 -1.64 -10.19 -0.71
CA TRP A 443 -1.51 -11.62 -1.05
C TRP A 443 -1.00 -12.44 0.16
N GLU A 444 -1.32 -13.73 0.22
CA GLU A 444 -0.89 -14.64 1.31
C GLU A 444 -1.32 -14.20 2.73
N GLY A 445 -2.40 -13.41 2.82
CA GLY A 445 -3.03 -12.96 4.06
C GLY A 445 -2.91 -11.45 4.24
N THR A 446 -4.05 -10.76 4.44
CA THR A 446 -4.04 -9.33 4.74
C THR A 446 -3.51 -9.08 6.14
N THR A 447 -3.24 -7.80 6.47
CA THR A 447 -2.81 -7.43 7.82
C THR A 447 -3.82 -7.90 8.88
N GLU A 448 -5.11 -7.67 8.66
CA GLU A 448 -6.16 -8.14 9.59
C GLU A 448 -6.24 -9.66 9.69
N THR A 449 -6.23 -10.37 8.55
CA THR A 449 -6.32 -11.83 8.56
C THR A 449 -5.17 -12.45 9.36
N LEU A 450 -3.97 -11.88 9.27
CA LEU A 450 -2.80 -12.38 10.00
C LEU A 450 -2.75 -11.91 11.46
N SER A 451 -3.26 -10.72 11.77
CA SER A 451 -3.50 -10.29 13.15
C SER A 451 -4.49 -11.21 13.86
N TRP A 452 -5.56 -11.59 13.16
CA TRP A 452 -6.54 -12.54 13.68
C TRP A 452 -5.95 -13.96 13.84
N ASP A 453 -5.17 -14.45 12.87
CA ASP A 453 -4.45 -15.74 12.98
C ASP A 453 -3.50 -15.74 14.19
N LEU A 454 -2.80 -14.62 14.44
CA LEU A 454 -1.96 -14.46 15.63
C LEU A 454 -2.76 -14.64 16.92
N VAL A 455 -3.89 -13.94 17.06
CA VAL A 455 -4.73 -14.07 18.27
C VAL A 455 -5.25 -15.50 18.43
N LYS A 456 -5.69 -16.14 17.35
CA LYS A 456 -6.10 -17.56 17.36
C LYS A 456 -4.97 -18.51 17.75
N ILE A 457 -3.72 -18.22 17.37
CA ILE A 457 -2.55 -19.00 17.81
C ILE A 457 -2.35 -18.83 19.32
N LEU A 458 -2.39 -17.59 19.82
CA LEU A 458 -2.11 -17.24 21.21
C LEU A 458 -3.18 -17.73 22.19
N LYS A 459 -4.46 -17.73 21.77
CA LYS A 459 -5.59 -18.20 22.58
C LYS A 459 -6.02 -19.64 22.29
N GLY A 460 -5.48 -20.24 21.23
CA GLY A 460 -5.73 -21.63 20.87
C GLY A 460 -5.08 -22.63 21.83
N ARG A 461 -5.32 -23.93 21.57
CA ARG A 461 -4.87 -25.05 22.43
C ARG A 461 -3.36 -25.07 22.71
N SER A 462 -2.54 -24.56 21.79
CA SER A 462 -1.08 -24.51 21.93
C SER A 462 -0.54 -23.13 22.32
N GLY A 463 -1.42 -22.20 22.70
CA GLY A 463 -1.06 -20.82 23.01
C GLY A 463 -0.06 -20.68 24.15
N ASN A 464 -0.27 -21.42 25.25
CA ASN A 464 0.67 -21.43 26.38
C ASN A 464 2.05 -21.97 25.98
N ASP A 465 2.09 -23.05 25.20
CA ASP A 465 3.37 -23.61 24.70
C ASP A 465 4.14 -22.59 23.84
N VAL A 466 3.42 -21.80 23.03
CA VAL A 466 3.99 -20.72 22.22
C VAL A 466 4.53 -19.60 23.09
N LEU A 467 3.77 -19.14 24.09
CA LEU A 467 4.20 -18.11 25.03
C LEU A 467 5.43 -18.55 25.82
N GLU A 468 5.48 -19.82 26.25
CA GLU A 468 6.64 -20.37 26.93
C GLU A 468 7.86 -20.49 26.03
N ALA A 469 7.70 -20.88 24.76
CA ALA A 469 8.79 -20.94 23.79
C ALA A 469 9.40 -19.55 23.55
N LEU A 470 8.54 -18.52 23.39
CA LEU A 470 8.99 -17.13 23.31
C LEU A 470 9.69 -16.68 24.61
N ALA A 471 9.14 -16.98 25.78
CA ALA A 471 9.74 -16.63 27.07
C ALA A 471 11.12 -17.28 27.26
N ARG A 472 11.26 -18.58 26.93
CA ARG A 472 12.54 -19.30 26.99
C ARG A 472 13.56 -18.68 26.04
N TRP A 473 13.15 -18.35 24.82
CA TRP A 473 14.05 -17.73 23.84
C TRP A 473 14.49 -16.33 24.28
N ILE A 474 13.56 -15.45 24.65
CA ILE A 474 13.85 -14.07 25.10
C ILE A 474 14.72 -14.09 26.37
N GLY A 475 14.36 -14.90 27.37
CA GLY A 475 15.14 -15.01 28.61
C GLY A 475 16.52 -15.63 28.40
N GLY A 476 16.61 -16.66 27.55
CA GLY A 476 17.87 -17.33 27.19
C GLY A 476 18.83 -16.43 26.41
N ALA A 477 18.29 -15.47 25.66
CA ALA A 477 19.07 -14.51 24.90
C ALA A 477 19.79 -13.47 25.78
N LYS A 478 19.50 -13.35 27.09
CA LYS A 478 20.16 -12.42 28.04
C LYS A 478 20.19 -10.97 27.54
N ILE A 479 19.00 -10.44 27.28
CA ILE A 479 18.79 -9.14 26.62
C ILE A 479 18.60 -8.04 27.68
N GLY A 480 19.10 -6.84 27.41
CA GLY A 480 19.00 -5.65 28.25
C GLY A 480 17.85 -4.72 27.85
N PHE A 481 18.05 -3.42 28.10
CA PHE A 481 17.20 -2.27 27.71
C PHE A 481 15.68 -2.49 27.75
N ASP A 482 15.11 -2.84 28.90
CA ASP A 482 13.66 -2.97 29.10
C ASP A 482 12.95 -3.98 28.18
N VAL A 483 13.65 -4.72 27.30
CA VAL A 483 13.05 -5.71 26.39
C VAL A 483 12.34 -6.80 27.20
N GLN A 484 12.96 -7.25 28.28
CA GLN A 484 12.37 -8.21 29.21
C GLN A 484 11.09 -7.65 29.85
N SER A 485 11.08 -6.39 30.27
CA SER A 485 9.90 -5.75 30.87
C SER A 485 8.78 -5.56 29.85
N ARG A 486 9.10 -5.13 28.63
CA ARG A 486 8.14 -5.00 27.52
C ARG A 486 7.56 -6.35 27.11
N TRP A 487 8.38 -7.39 27.08
CA TRP A 487 7.93 -8.77 26.88
C TRP A 487 6.95 -9.20 27.97
N GLU A 488 7.29 -8.98 29.25
CA GLU A 488 6.44 -9.34 30.38
C GLU A 488 5.10 -8.61 30.35
N GLN A 489 5.09 -7.31 30.02
CA GLN A 489 3.87 -6.52 29.83
C GLN A 489 3.03 -7.06 28.67
N TRP A 490 3.65 -7.32 27.52
CA TRP A 490 2.95 -7.87 26.35
C TRP A 490 2.34 -9.25 26.66
N ALA A 491 3.11 -10.13 27.31
CA ALA A 491 2.66 -11.47 27.67
C ALA A 491 1.56 -11.44 28.74
N ALA A 492 1.63 -10.53 29.71
CA ALA A 492 0.57 -10.30 30.70
C ALA A 492 -0.72 -9.85 30.00
N ASN A 493 -0.65 -8.84 29.14
CA ASN A 493 -1.79 -8.35 28.37
C ASN A 493 -2.45 -9.48 27.55
N VAL A 494 -1.65 -10.32 26.89
CA VAL A 494 -2.16 -11.47 26.12
C VAL A 494 -2.80 -12.52 27.02
N ARG A 495 -2.33 -12.71 28.26
CA ARG A 495 -2.94 -13.67 29.20
C ARG A 495 -4.25 -13.13 29.78
N GLU A 496 -4.27 -11.86 30.17
CA GLU A 496 -5.38 -11.22 30.91
C GLU A 496 -6.58 -10.90 30.02
N LYS A 497 -6.36 -10.35 28.81
CA LYS A 497 -7.44 -9.98 27.90
C LYS A 497 -8.13 -11.20 27.30
N SER A 498 -9.43 -11.09 27.05
CA SER A 498 -10.20 -12.10 26.31
C SER A 498 -9.76 -12.20 24.84
N GLU A 499 -10.21 -13.24 24.15
CA GLU A 499 -9.93 -13.39 22.71
C GLU A 499 -10.52 -12.23 21.90
N ASP A 500 -11.75 -11.81 22.21
CA ASP A 500 -12.44 -10.73 21.50
C ASP A 500 -11.75 -9.37 21.68
N GLU A 501 -11.30 -9.07 22.91
CA GLU A 501 -10.52 -7.86 23.18
C GLU A 501 -9.20 -7.83 22.39
N LEU A 502 -8.51 -8.98 22.31
CA LEU A 502 -7.28 -9.07 21.53
C LEU A 502 -7.52 -9.03 20.01
N ILE A 503 -8.67 -9.50 19.53
CA ILE A 503 -9.04 -9.39 18.11
C ILE A 503 -9.23 -7.91 17.73
N ILE A 504 -9.87 -7.11 18.59
CA ILE A 504 -10.03 -5.67 18.38
C ILE A 504 -8.65 -4.98 18.29
N ASP A 505 -7.74 -5.31 19.22
CA ASP A 505 -6.37 -4.78 19.26
C ASP A 505 -5.37 -5.59 18.40
N GLY A 506 -5.84 -6.40 17.45
CA GLY A 506 -5.04 -7.46 16.85
C GLY A 506 -3.79 -6.95 16.11
N ARG A 507 -3.86 -5.76 15.50
CA ARG A 507 -2.69 -5.14 14.84
C ARG A 507 -1.67 -4.65 15.85
N GLU A 508 -2.12 -4.04 16.94
CA GLU A 508 -1.31 -3.53 18.02
C GLU A 508 -0.59 -4.70 18.71
N VAL A 509 -1.31 -5.78 19.03
CA VAL A 509 -0.73 -7.01 19.59
C VAL A 509 0.38 -7.56 18.69
N LEU A 510 0.14 -7.59 17.38
CA LEU A 510 1.10 -8.06 16.37
C LEU A 510 2.34 -7.15 16.30
N LEU A 511 2.14 -5.84 16.20
CA LEU A 511 3.22 -4.87 16.07
C LEU A 511 4.08 -4.79 17.34
N GLU A 512 3.47 -4.84 18.52
CA GLU A 512 4.21 -4.86 19.78
C GLU A 512 5.05 -6.13 19.95
N LEU A 513 4.53 -7.30 19.53
CA LEU A 513 5.33 -8.53 19.51
C LEU A 513 6.53 -8.39 18.55
N ALA A 514 6.32 -7.80 17.36
CA ALA A 514 7.40 -7.52 16.43
C ALA A 514 8.44 -6.55 17.03
N ARG A 515 8.01 -5.55 17.81
CA ARG A 515 8.91 -4.61 18.50
C ARG A 515 9.78 -5.33 19.51
N VAL A 516 9.19 -6.15 20.39
CA VAL A 516 9.91 -6.92 21.41
C VAL A 516 10.92 -7.87 20.77
N VAL A 517 10.49 -8.68 19.81
CA VAL A 517 11.36 -9.67 19.14
C VAL A 517 12.42 -8.97 18.28
N GLY A 518 12.07 -7.89 17.59
CA GLY A 518 13.02 -7.09 16.81
C GLY A 518 14.08 -6.42 17.69
N ALA A 519 13.70 -5.88 18.84
CA ALA A 519 14.62 -5.27 19.80
C ALA A 519 15.60 -6.31 20.35
N ALA A 520 15.07 -7.48 20.70
CA ALA A 520 15.87 -8.63 21.12
C ALA A 520 16.95 -8.99 20.09
N LEU A 521 16.58 -9.07 18.82
CA LEU A 521 17.51 -9.40 17.73
C LEU A 521 18.52 -8.28 17.45
N LEU A 522 18.10 -7.02 17.53
CA LEU A 522 18.99 -5.87 17.36
C LEU A 522 20.00 -5.76 18.49
N GLU A 523 19.65 -6.13 19.72
CA GLU A 523 20.60 -6.21 20.83
C GLU A 523 21.62 -7.33 20.66
N ILE A 524 21.18 -8.48 20.13
CA ILE A 524 22.08 -9.58 19.77
C ILE A 524 23.11 -9.12 18.73
N ASP A 525 22.70 -8.35 17.72
CA ASP A 525 23.64 -7.74 16.75
C ASP A 525 24.56 -6.72 17.44
N ALA A 526 24.00 -5.82 18.24
CA ALA A 526 24.73 -4.75 18.90
C ALA A 526 25.82 -5.21 19.89
N ARG A 527 25.66 -6.37 20.52
CA ARG A 527 26.67 -6.95 21.43
C ARG A 527 27.73 -7.78 20.73
N ARG A 528 27.52 -8.17 19.46
CA ARG A 528 28.46 -8.99 18.69
C ARG A 528 29.83 -8.33 18.61
N ASP A 529 29.84 -7.04 18.27
CA ASP A 529 31.06 -6.22 18.09
C ASP A 529 31.04 -4.91 18.91
N GLY A 530 29.94 -4.64 19.62
CA GLY A 530 29.80 -3.47 20.47
C GLY A 530 29.52 -2.17 19.72
N ASP A 531 29.15 -2.22 18.43
CA ASP A 531 28.86 -1.04 17.59
C ASP A 531 27.87 -0.07 18.26
N GLU A 532 28.27 1.19 18.40
CA GLU A 532 27.43 2.24 18.98
C GLU A 532 26.19 2.51 18.13
N VAL A 533 26.25 2.33 16.82
CA VAL A 533 25.10 2.54 15.92
C VAL A 533 24.09 1.42 16.10
N ALA A 534 24.53 0.16 16.12
CA ALA A 534 23.65 -0.99 16.40
C ALA A 534 22.94 -0.86 17.76
N LYS A 535 23.66 -0.45 18.82
CA LYS A 535 23.06 -0.18 20.15
C LYS A 535 21.99 0.91 20.09
N GLU A 536 22.27 2.00 19.39
CA GLU A 536 21.33 3.10 19.26
C GLU A 536 20.10 2.73 18.41
N VAL A 537 20.29 1.94 17.35
CA VAL A 537 19.20 1.39 16.54
C VAL A 537 18.30 0.50 17.40
N ALA A 538 18.86 -0.39 18.23
CA ALA A 538 18.09 -1.25 19.13
C ALA A 538 17.20 -0.43 20.08
N LYS A 539 17.76 0.61 20.71
CA LYS A 539 17.01 1.52 21.60
C LYS A 539 15.88 2.24 20.86
N ARG A 540 16.18 2.83 19.71
CA ARG A 540 15.20 3.59 18.91
C ARG A 540 14.10 2.71 18.35
N TRP A 541 14.44 1.48 17.96
CA TRP A 541 13.48 0.49 17.50
C TRP A 541 12.48 0.13 18.60
N LEU A 542 12.97 -0.13 19.83
CA LEU A 542 12.13 -0.48 20.97
C LEU A 542 11.25 0.70 21.45
N ALA A 543 11.76 1.92 21.38
CA ALA A 543 10.98 3.13 21.66
C ALA A 543 9.85 3.34 20.64
N GLY A 544 10.07 2.92 19.40
CA GLY A 544 9.11 3.07 18.32
C GLY A 544 8.97 4.53 17.82
N PRO A 545 8.07 4.76 16.85
CA PRO A 545 8.03 6.02 16.12
C PRO A 545 7.42 7.20 16.90
N SER A 546 6.56 6.93 17.88
CA SER A 546 5.90 7.93 18.74
C SER A 546 6.84 8.52 19.79
N ASP A 547 7.76 7.72 20.34
CA ASP A 547 8.61 8.12 21.47
C ASP A 547 10.02 8.56 21.04
N TRP A 548 10.28 8.63 19.74
CA TRP A 548 11.55 9.10 19.18
C TRP A 548 11.97 10.49 19.70
N LYS A 549 11.00 11.39 19.97
CA LYS A 549 11.29 12.74 20.50
C LYS A 549 11.79 12.71 21.94
N ALA A 550 11.48 11.66 22.71
CA ALA A 550 11.79 11.57 24.14
C ALA A 550 13.23 11.09 24.43
N GLN A 551 13.94 10.48 23.47
CA GLN A 551 15.19 9.77 23.75
C GLN A 551 16.48 10.47 23.30
N GLY A 552 16.37 11.70 22.79
CA GLY A 552 17.55 12.48 22.41
C GLY A 552 18.23 13.16 23.61
N ALA A 553 18.64 12.41 24.63
CA ALA A 553 19.57 12.92 25.64
C ALA A 553 20.91 13.25 24.94
N GLY A 554 21.12 14.54 24.67
CA GLY A 554 22.28 15.03 23.93
C GLY A 554 22.01 16.34 23.21
N SER A 555 23.08 17.06 22.90
CA SER A 555 23.05 18.28 22.09
C SER A 555 22.48 18.01 20.70
N LEU A 556 21.94 19.05 20.05
CA LEU A 556 21.48 18.98 18.65
C LEU A 556 22.56 18.42 17.72
N LYS A 557 23.83 18.74 18.00
CA LYS A 557 24.99 18.30 17.22
C LYS A 557 25.19 16.78 17.32
N GLU A 558 25.05 16.20 18.52
CA GLU A 558 25.16 14.76 18.73
C GLU A 558 24.02 14.00 18.05
N ARG A 559 22.79 14.54 18.11
CA ARG A 559 21.64 13.95 17.41
C ARG A 559 21.84 13.90 15.90
N VAL A 560 22.28 15.01 15.29
CA VAL A 560 22.57 15.05 13.85
C VAL A 560 23.70 14.10 13.48
N ARG A 561 24.78 14.04 14.30
CA ARG A 561 25.88 13.09 14.11
C ARG A 561 25.37 11.65 14.10
N MET A 562 24.57 11.27 15.09
CA MET A 562 24.06 9.90 15.21
C MET A 562 23.09 9.55 14.08
N ASN A 563 22.18 10.46 13.71
CA ASN A 563 21.28 10.24 12.57
C ASN A 563 22.06 10.06 11.26
N SER A 564 23.14 10.83 11.08
CA SER A 564 24.05 10.68 9.95
C SER A 564 24.76 9.33 9.98
N LYS A 565 25.23 8.88 11.17
CA LYS A 565 25.83 7.56 11.35
C LYS A 565 24.92 6.41 10.99
N ILE A 566 23.68 6.44 11.48
CA ILE A 566 22.65 5.46 11.13
C ILE A 566 22.40 5.44 9.62
N SER A 567 22.24 6.63 9.03
CA SER A 567 21.83 6.75 7.62
C SER A 567 22.96 6.52 6.61
N PHE A 568 24.22 6.84 6.93
CA PHE A 568 25.31 6.89 5.95
C PHE A 568 26.60 6.17 6.39
N GLY A 569 26.67 5.64 7.61
CA GLY A 569 27.95 5.20 8.21
C GLY A 569 28.73 6.39 8.75
N GLU A 570 30.07 6.31 8.84
CA GLU A 570 30.86 7.45 9.31
C GLU A 570 30.50 8.74 8.57
N ALA A 571 30.16 9.79 9.33
CA ALA A 571 29.63 11.02 8.79
C ALA A 571 30.65 11.62 7.80
N PRO A 572 30.21 12.14 6.63
CA PRO A 572 31.07 12.98 5.81
C PRO A 572 31.56 14.14 6.70
N SER A 573 32.88 14.31 6.80
CA SER A 573 33.57 15.29 7.67
C SER A 573 33.02 16.73 7.59
N ASP A 574 32.30 17.05 6.51
CA ASP A 574 31.79 18.38 6.19
C ASP A 574 30.45 18.76 6.85
N ALA A 575 29.59 17.81 7.23
CA ALA A 575 28.27 18.15 7.76
C ALA A 575 28.36 18.77 9.17
N VAL A 576 29.27 18.26 10.00
CA VAL A 576 29.49 18.71 11.39
C VAL A 576 30.28 20.02 11.42
N SER A 577 31.20 20.23 10.49
CA SER A 577 32.01 21.46 10.40
C SER A 577 31.20 22.67 9.90
N LYS A 578 30.21 22.46 9.02
CA LYS A 578 29.33 23.52 8.51
C LYS A 578 28.34 24.05 9.55
N LEU A 579 27.89 23.22 10.51
CA LEU A 579 27.04 23.65 11.63
C LEU A 579 27.75 24.70 12.51
N ASN A 580 29.07 24.58 12.71
CA ASN A 580 29.85 25.57 13.46
C ASN A 580 29.87 26.94 12.77
N ARG A 581 29.88 26.99 11.42
CA ARG A 581 29.86 28.27 10.66
C ARG A 581 28.50 28.96 10.72
N VAL A 582 27.41 28.21 10.74
CA VAL A 582 26.06 28.77 10.83
C VAL A 582 25.81 29.36 12.21
N SER A 583 26.20 28.68 13.30
CA SER A 583 26.05 29.20 14.68
C SER A 583 26.86 30.48 14.91
N GLN A 584 28.07 30.59 14.35
CA GLN A 584 28.87 31.81 14.40
C GLN A 584 28.25 32.94 13.56
N ALA A 585 27.64 32.62 12.40
CA ALA A 585 26.99 33.59 11.55
C ALA A 585 25.68 34.14 12.15
N THR A 586 24.85 33.32 12.81
CA THR A 586 23.62 33.78 13.48
C THR A 586 23.92 34.68 14.67
N ASN A 587 24.92 34.36 15.50
CA ASN A 587 25.32 35.24 16.60
C ASN A 587 25.83 36.60 16.12
N SER A 588 26.52 36.66 14.98
CA SER A 588 26.97 37.93 14.38
C SER A 588 25.86 38.77 13.73
N LYS A 589 24.76 38.12 13.32
CA LYS A 589 23.61 38.80 12.69
C LYS A 589 22.60 39.30 13.72
N LEU A 590 22.41 38.58 14.82
CA LEU A 590 21.60 39.03 15.96
C LEU A 590 22.19 40.29 16.60
N SER A 591 23.52 40.34 16.82
CA SER A 591 24.17 41.54 17.37
C SER A 591 24.07 42.77 16.46
N ARG A 592 24.00 42.57 15.13
CA ARG A 592 23.80 43.66 14.14
C ARG A 592 22.35 44.10 14.05
N ALA A 593 21.38 43.20 14.24
CA ALA A 593 19.96 43.53 14.25
C ALA A 593 19.57 44.30 15.52
N GLU A 594 20.11 43.92 16.68
CA GLU A 594 19.93 44.64 17.95
C GLU A 594 20.52 46.06 17.91
N TYR A 595 21.67 46.24 17.25
CA TYR A 595 22.28 47.57 17.02
C TYR A 595 21.50 48.43 16.01
N ALA A 596 20.79 47.82 15.05
CA ALA A 596 19.96 48.54 14.07
C ALA A 596 18.60 48.97 14.66
N LEU A 597 18.03 48.16 15.56
CA LEU A 597 16.78 48.48 16.27
C LEU A 597 16.95 49.63 17.27
N SER A 598 18.08 49.70 17.98
CA SER A 598 18.33 50.81 18.93
C SER A 598 18.50 52.19 18.25
N LYS A 599 18.71 52.21 16.92
CA LYS A 599 18.83 53.44 16.12
C LYS A 599 17.50 53.89 15.51
N TYR A 600 16.49 53.01 15.48
CA TYR A 600 15.18 53.27 14.87
C TYR A 600 14.14 53.78 15.88
N GLU A 601 14.33 53.56 17.18
CA GLU A 601 13.41 54.03 18.23
C GLU A 601 13.57 55.51 18.61
N SER A 602 14.59 56.22 18.10
CA SER A 602 14.86 57.62 18.51
C SER A 602 14.24 58.70 17.62
N LYS A 603 13.40 58.35 16.63
CA LYS A 603 12.70 59.32 15.79
C LYS A 603 11.34 58.77 15.39
N ILE A 604 10.26 59.35 15.92
CA ILE A 604 8.96 59.66 15.29
C ILE A 604 7.87 59.70 16.37
N ILE A 605 7.32 60.89 16.66
CA ILE A 605 5.87 61.21 16.78
C ILE A 605 5.71 62.73 16.42
N PRO A 606 4.51 63.30 16.11
CA PRO A 606 3.89 63.37 14.78
C PRO A 606 3.42 64.79 14.36
N VAL A 607 3.09 65.06 13.09
CA VAL A 607 2.16 66.15 12.70
C VAL A 607 1.34 65.79 11.44
N ILE A 608 0.04 66.10 11.50
CA ILE A 608 -1.04 65.98 10.50
C ILE A 608 -1.13 67.27 9.64
N ALA A 609 -1.46 67.17 8.33
CA ALA A 609 -2.47 68.02 7.61
C ALA A 609 -2.34 68.07 6.04
N THR A 610 -3.40 67.56 5.37
CA THR A 610 -4.20 68.07 4.21
C THR A 610 -3.67 68.64 2.87
N SER A 611 -4.37 68.21 1.80
CA SER A 611 -4.75 68.89 0.51
C SER A 611 -3.71 68.92 -0.62
N LYS A 612 -3.98 69.02 -1.93
CA LYS A 612 -5.10 68.82 -2.89
C LYS A 612 -4.47 69.04 -4.30
N ASP A 613 -5.04 68.43 -5.34
CA ASP A 613 -5.01 68.79 -6.77
C ASP A 613 -3.72 68.65 -7.63
N GLY A 614 -3.90 68.17 -8.87
CA GLY A 614 -3.27 68.79 -10.06
C GLY A 614 -2.25 68.01 -10.92
N GLU A 615 -2.74 67.23 -11.89
CA GLU A 615 -2.33 67.14 -13.31
C GLU A 615 -0.85 67.13 -13.82
N VAL A 616 -0.53 66.06 -14.60
CA VAL A 616 -0.15 66.06 -16.04
C VAL A 616 1.34 66.21 -16.53
N LEU A 617 1.68 65.31 -17.49
CA LEU A 617 2.65 65.32 -18.62
C LEU A 617 4.11 64.80 -18.52
N GLN A 618 4.36 63.82 -19.42
CA GLN A 618 5.43 63.69 -20.43
C GLN A 618 6.75 62.94 -20.17
N SER A 619 7.02 62.07 -21.16
CA SER A 619 8.24 61.29 -21.45
C SER A 619 9.49 62.14 -21.75
N PRO A 620 10.68 61.51 -21.90
CA PRO A 620 11.17 61.35 -23.28
C PRO A 620 11.88 60.02 -23.62
N ARG A 621 11.87 59.73 -24.93
CA ARG A 621 12.61 58.69 -25.68
C ARG A 621 14.10 59.02 -25.86
N SER A 622 14.92 57.99 -26.11
CA SER A 622 16.00 57.86 -27.13
C SER A 622 16.86 56.62 -26.81
N SER A 623 17.56 55.88 -27.69
CA SER A 623 17.65 55.76 -29.15
C SER A 623 18.55 54.54 -29.49
N LEU A 624 18.11 53.74 -30.47
CA LEU A 624 18.81 52.85 -31.43
C LEU A 624 20.35 52.69 -31.42
N ARG A 625 20.81 51.44 -31.64
CA ARG A 625 21.69 51.05 -32.78
C ARG A 625 21.76 49.53 -33.01
N ASP A 626 21.67 49.17 -34.30
CA ASP A 626 21.73 47.85 -34.95
C ASP A 626 23.13 47.20 -35.01
N LYS A 627 23.18 45.86 -35.21
CA LYS A 627 23.65 45.21 -36.46
C LYS A 627 23.53 43.67 -36.49
N ASP A 628 22.93 43.17 -37.58
CA ASP A 628 23.16 41.97 -38.42
C ASP A 628 23.26 40.56 -37.75
N GLY A 629 22.62 39.47 -38.19
CA GLY A 629 21.78 39.16 -39.36
C GLY A 629 22.01 37.69 -39.80
N MET A 630 20.96 36.86 -39.91
CA MET A 630 20.77 35.83 -40.96
C MET A 630 19.41 35.10 -40.80
N ARG A 631 18.67 34.98 -41.91
CA ARG A 631 17.35 34.36 -42.07
C ARG A 631 17.43 33.14 -43.00
N LEU A 632 16.55 32.16 -42.79
CA LEU A 632 15.90 31.26 -43.77
C LEU A 632 14.90 30.40 -42.99
N SER A 633 13.66 30.08 -43.37
CA SER A 633 12.62 30.61 -44.28
C SER A 633 11.39 29.75 -43.98
N SER A 634 10.23 30.34 -43.69
CA SER A 634 8.97 29.60 -43.44
C SER A 634 7.83 30.14 -44.29
N HIS A 635 7.27 29.26 -45.12
CA HIS A 635 6.01 29.31 -45.86
C HIS A 635 5.55 27.83 -45.79
N PHE A 636 4.36 27.36 -45.38
CA PHE A 636 3.02 27.83 -45.06
C PHE A 636 2.61 27.07 -43.76
N VAL A 637 1.68 27.50 -42.91
CA VAL A 637 0.22 27.33 -43.07
C VAL A 637 -0.48 28.34 -42.16
N SER A 638 -1.38 29.11 -42.78
CA SER A 638 -2.37 30.00 -42.19
C SER A 638 -3.66 29.25 -41.85
N ALA A 639 -4.10 29.30 -40.58
CA ALA A 639 -5.50 29.42 -40.17
C ALA A 639 -5.57 29.57 -38.64
N TYR A 640 -6.51 30.38 -38.15
CA TYR A 640 -6.81 30.73 -36.75
C TYR A 640 -5.96 31.81 -36.07
N ILE A 641 -6.14 33.06 -36.49
CA ILE A 641 -6.27 34.18 -35.53
C ILE A 641 -7.50 34.99 -35.95
N VAL A 642 -8.67 34.60 -35.44
CA VAL A 642 -9.81 35.51 -35.28
C VAL A 642 -9.87 35.82 -33.79
N GLY A 643 -9.89 37.10 -33.48
CA GLY A 643 -9.64 37.62 -32.14
C GLY A 643 -10.64 37.17 -31.09
N LEU A 644 -10.10 36.92 -29.90
CA LEU A 644 -10.80 37.10 -28.62
C LEU A 644 -9.97 38.10 -27.81
N ALA A 645 -10.03 39.36 -28.23
CA ALA A 645 -9.91 40.47 -27.31
C ALA A 645 -11.33 40.71 -26.76
N ALA A 646 -11.75 39.82 -25.85
CA ALA A 646 -12.84 40.05 -24.91
C ALA A 646 -12.24 39.95 -23.50
N ALA A 647 -12.83 40.60 -22.52
CA ALA A 647 -12.12 41.22 -21.40
C ALA A 647 -11.63 40.21 -20.34
N VAL A 648 -10.49 39.55 -20.60
CA VAL A 648 -9.77 38.77 -19.59
C VAL A 648 -9.19 39.73 -18.54
N GLY A 649 -9.96 39.99 -17.49
CA GLY A 649 -9.50 40.75 -16.33
C GLY A 649 -8.34 40.04 -15.64
N GLN A 650 -7.32 40.78 -15.20
CA GLN A 650 -6.30 40.21 -14.33
C GLN A 650 -6.95 39.75 -13.03
N LEU A 651 -6.72 38.49 -12.66
CA LEU A 651 -7.20 37.91 -11.42
C LEU A 651 -6.77 38.78 -10.22
N PRO A 652 -7.70 39.18 -9.32
CA PRO A 652 -7.34 39.83 -8.06
C PRO A 652 -6.25 39.03 -7.34
N SER A 653 -5.30 39.71 -6.70
CA SER A 653 -4.17 39.05 -6.02
C SER A 653 -4.60 37.95 -5.05
N GLN A 654 -5.78 38.12 -4.45
CA GLN A 654 -6.39 37.20 -3.50
C GLN A 654 -6.87 35.89 -4.14
N CYS A 655 -7.24 35.90 -5.42
CA CYS A 655 -7.68 34.71 -6.16
C CYS A 655 -6.50 33.89 -6.73
N LYS A 656 -5.24 34.38 -6.64
CA LYS A 656 -4.07 33.68 -7.21
C LYS A 656 -3.70 32.41 -6.42
N SER A 657 -4.13 32.32 -5.17
CA SER A 657 -3.94 31.15 -4.33
C SER A 657 -4.93 30.06 -4.73
N SER A 658 -4.48 28.80 -4.80
CA SER A 658 -5.36 27.64 -4.95
C SER A 658 -6.21 27.38 -3.70
N VAL A 659 -5.88 28.03 -2.58
CA VAL A 659 -6.62 27.99 -1.32
C VAL A 659 -7.17 29.39 -1.01
N LEU A 660 -8.49 29.51 -0.91
CA LEU A 660 -9.17 30.76 -0.55
C LEU A 660 -9.54 30.72 0.93
N SER A 661 -9.04 31.67 1.70
CA SER A 661 -9.33 31.79 3.14
C SER A 661 -10.40 32.84 3.41
N PHE A 662 -11.61 32.39 3.68
CA PHE A 662 -12.78 33.23 3.89
C PHE A 662 -12.88 33.70 5.34
N ASN A 663 -13.25 34.97 5.50
CA ASN A 663 -13.70 35.57 6.75
C ASN A 663 -14.85 36.55 6.49
N SER A 664 -15.44 37.06 7.57
CA SER A 664 -16.60 37.96 7.48
C SER A 664 -16.33 39.25 6.71
N ALA A 665 -15.07 39.69 6.58
CA ALA A 665 -14.70 40.91 5.87
C ALA A 665 -14.41 40.71 4.37
N ASN A 666 -14.03 39.50 3.95
CA ASN A 666 -13.60 39.22 2.57
C ASN A 666 -14.49 38.22 1.81
N ALA A 667 -15.52 37.64 2.46
CA ALA A 667 -16.30 36.56 1.89
C ALA A 667 -16.94 36.88 0.53
N VAL A 668 -17.53 38.07 0.39
CA VAL A 668 -18.15 38.50 -0.87
C VAL A 668 -17.10 38.68 -1.98
N ALA A 669 -15.91 39.20 -1.65
CA ALA A 669 -14.85 39.42 -2.62
C ALA A 669 -14.22 38.11 -3.11
N LEU A 670 -14.06 37.13 -2.22
CA LEU A 670 -13.48 35.83 -2.56
C LEU A 670 -14.48 34.88 -3.23
N ALA A 671 -15.78 35.03 -2.97
CA ALA A 671 -16.81 34.25 -3.65
C ALA A 671 -16.77 34.47 -5.17
N GLY A 672 -16.53 35.71 -5.61
CA GLY A 672 -16.32 36.01 -7.04
C GLY A 672 -15.11 35.29 -7.66
N CYS A 673 -14.12 34.84 -6.87
CA CYS A 673 -13.04 33.99 -7.39
C CYS A 673 -13.58 32.62 -7.81
N THR A 674 -14.50 32.05 -7.03
CA THR A 674 -15.06 30.71 -7.25
C THR A 674 -16.08 30.65 -8.38
N GLU A 675 -16.69 31.77 -8.73
CA GLU A 675 -17.66 31.86 -9.84
C GLU A 675 -16.98 32.19 -11.19
N LEU A 676 -15.94 33.02 -11.15
CA LEU A 676 -15.34 33.62 -12.35
C LEU A 676 -13.99 33.00 -12.73
N GLY A 677 -13.44 32.07 -11.93
CA GLY A 677 -12.10 31.53 -12.14
C GLY A 677 -12.06 30.43 -13.20
N TYR A 678 -11.24 30.60 -14.24
CA TYR A 678 -11.01 29.60 -15.28
C TYR A 678 -9.52 29.35 -15.48
N ARG A 679 -9.13 28.08 -15.73
CA ARG A 679 -7.78 27.69 -16.14
C ARG A 679 -7.73 27.52 -17.65
N CYS A 680 -6.88 28.32 -18.30
CA CYS A 680 -6.65 28.30 -19.74
C CYS A 680 -5.14 28.20 -20.00
N ASP A 681 -4.68 27.19 -20.74
CA ASP A 681 -3.25 26.99 -21.10
C ASP A 681 -2.27 27.27 -19.94
N ASP A 682 -2.53 26.69 -18.76
CA ASP A 682 -1.77 26.81 -17.51
C ASP A 682 -1.86 28.14 -16.74
N LYS A 683 -2.75 29.07 -17.13
CA LYS A 683 -3.00 30.31 -16.38
C LYS A 683 -4.42 30.35 -15.82
N VAL A 684 -4.56 30.88 -14.61
CA VAL A 684 -5.87 31.16 -14.00
C VAL A 684 -6.27 32.59 -14.33
N VAL A 685 -7.44 32.75 -14.94
CA VAL A 685 -7.98 34.03 -15.40
C VAL A 685 -9.42 34.21 -14.93
N GLN A 686 -9.91 35.45 -14.90
CA GLN A 686 -11.32 35.73 -14.62
C GLN A 686 -12.10 35.81 -15.94
N ILE A 687 -13.17 35.03 -16.04
CA ILE A 687 -14.11 35.05 -17.16
C ILE A 687 -15.52 35.13 -16.59
N ASN A 688 -16.29 36.13 -17.01
CA ASN A 688 -17.70 36.23 -16.66
C ASN A 688 -18.53 35.48 -17.71
N SER A 689 -18.82 34.21 -17.43
CA SER A 689 -19.54 33.30 -18.32
C SER A 689 -21.01 33.72 -18.60
N THR A 690 -21.56 34.67 -17.84
CA THR A 690 -22.90 35.23 -18.12
C THR A 690 -22.89 36.25 -19.25
N ASN A 691 -21.75 36.89 -19.51
CA ASN A 691 -21.59 37.93 -20.53
C ASN A 691 -20.67 37.52 -21.69
N GLU A 692 -19.81 36.51 -21.50
CA GLU A 692 -18.79 36.10 -22.46
C GLU A 692 -18.74 34.57 -22.62
N ALA A 693 -18.51 34.09 -23.85
CA ALA A 693 -18.35 32.67 -24.12
C ALA A 693 -17.00 32.15 -23.59
N ILE A 694 -17.02 31.02 -22.88
CA ILE A 694 -15.83 30.38 -22.32
C ILE A 694 -14.98 29.81 -23.48
N PRO A 695 -13.68 30.17 -23.62
CA PRO A 695 -12.82 29.63 -24.66
C PRO A 695 -12.64 28.11 -24.55
N ALA A 696 -12.48 27.42 -25.68
CA ALA A 696 -12.46 25.95 -25.73
C ALA A 696 -11.30 25.29 -24.93
N ASN A 697 -10.22 26.03 -24.69
CA ASN A 697 -9.08 25.60 -23.89
C ASN A 697 -9.18 25.99 -22.40
N CYS A 698 -10.30 26.58 -21.99
CA CYS A 698 -10.54 27.02 -20.63
C CYS A 698 -11.50 26.06 -19.90
N THR A 699 -11.11 25.63 -18.71
CA THR A 699 -11.99 24.88 -17.79
C THR A 699 -12.20 25.65 -16.50
N HIS A 700 -13.35 25.50 -15.87
CA HIS A 700 -13.62 26.12 -14.58
C HIS A 700 -12.55 25.73 -13.55
N TYR A 701 -12.04 26.70 -12.79
CA TYR A 701 -10.96 26.49 -11.83
C TYR A 701 -11.52 26.28 -10.43
N LEU A 702 -11.32 25.06 -9.92
CA LEU A 702 -11.87 24.64 -8.64
C LEU A 702 -10.92 25.00 -7.49
N TYR A 703 -11.37 25.89 -6.60
CA TYR A 703 -10.59 26.31 -5.43
C TYR A 703 -10.82 25.39 -4.22
N ASN A 704 -9.81 25.29 -3.37
CA ASN A 704 -9.99 24.78 -2.01
C ASN A 704 -10.37 25.95 -1.10
N VAL A 705 -11.47 25.84 -0.38
CA VAL A 705 -11.99 26.87 0.51
C VAL A 705 -11.67 26.49 1.96
N THR A 706 -11.05 27.40 2.69
CA THR A 706 -10.85 27.31 4.13
C THR A 706 -11.48 28.51 4.82
N VAL A 707 -12.04 28.30 5.99
CA VAL A 707 -12.58 29.39 6.82
C VAL A 707 -11.67 29.57 8.03
N ASP A 708 -11.27 30.81 8.30
CA ASP A 708 -10.32 31.13 9.39
C ASP A 708 -10.91 30.81 10.78
N GLY A 709 -10.07 30.33 11.70
CA GLY A 709 -10.49 29.83 13.02
C GLY A 709 -11.02 30.92 13.96
N ASP A 710 -10.64 32.19 13.73
CA ASP A 710 -10.95 33.32 14.62
C ASP A 710 -12.30 34.00 14.34
N ILE A 711 -13.12 33.45 13.44
CA ILE A 711 -14.42 34.05 13.06
C ILE A 711 -15.47 33.78 14.14
N LYS A 712 -16.24 34.83 14.46
CA LYS A 712 -17.34 34.80 15.42
C LYS A 712 -18.64 35.25 14.75
N GLY A 713 -19.74 34.53 14.99
CA GLY A 713 -21.08 34.90 14.51
C GLY A 713 -21.46 34.27 13.15
N PRO A 714 -22.46 34.83 12.45
CA PRO A 714 -22.96 34.27 11.19
C PRO A 714 -21.97 34.50 10.05
N LEU A 715 -21.79 33.49 9.19
CA LEU A 715 -20.97 33.57 7.98
C LEU A 715 -21.80 33.20 6.76
N GLY A 716 -21.94 34.14 5.82
CA GLY A 716 -22.57 33.93 4.53
C GLY A 716 -21.57 34.05 3.39
N ILE A 717 -21.60 33.12 2.44
CA ILE A 717 -20.75 33.12 1.24
C ILE A 717 -21.66 32.97 -0.01
N PRO A 718 -22.41 34.02 -0.38
CA PRO A 718 -23.24 34.01 -1.58
C PRO A 718 -22.40 34.01 -2.86
N GLY A 719 -22.91 33.42 -3.96
CA GLY A 719 -22.23 33.36 -5.26
C GLY A 719 -21.23 32.21 -5.43
N MET A 720 -20.92 31.45 -4.37
CA MET A 720 -20.05 30.28 -4.47
C MET A 720 -20.82 29.08 -5.01
N THR A 721 -20.68 28.76 -6.30
CA THR A 721 -21.45 27.72 -6.98
C THR A 721 -20.74 26.36 -7.05
N GLU A 722 -19.44 26.34 -7.31
CA GLU A 722 -18.67 25.10 -7.44
C GLU A 722 -17.23 25.26 -6.92
N VAL A 723 -16.77 24.28 -6.15
CA VAL A 723 -15.44 24.28 -5.52
C VAL A 723 -14.82 22.89 -5.45
N SER A 724 -13.50 22.82 -5.26
CA SER A 724 -12.80 21.56 -5.06
C SER A 724 -13.08 20.99 -3.68
N SER A 725 -12.85 21.77 -2.62
CA SER A 725 -13.14 21.37 -1.24
C SER A 725 -13.57 22.56 -0.40
N ILE A 726 -14.33 22.30 0.66
CA ILE A 726 -14.64 23.27 1.72
C ILE A 726 -14.18 22.65 3.03
N THR A 727 -13.42 23.39 3.83
CA THR A 727 -12.95 22.94 5.14
C THR A 727 -13.10 24.06 6.15
N ILE A 728 -13.90 23.80 7.18
CA ILE A 728 -14.15 24.71 8.29
C ILE A 728 -13.71 23.98 9.56
N ASN A 729 -12.60 24.43 10.15
CA ASN A 729 -12.01 23.79 11.31
C ASN A 729 -11.99 24.76 12.50
N GLY A 730 -12.27 24.26 13.70
CA GLY A 730 -11.80 24.91 14.93
C GLY A 730 -10.27 24.92 15.01
N THR A 731 -9.69 25.94 15.62
CA THR A 731 -8.24 26.08 15.81
C THR A 731 -7.76 25.07 16.86
N VAL A 732 -6.90 24.13 16.49
CA VAL A 732 -6.25 23.25 17.47
C VAL A 732 -4.96 23.94 17.92
N ALA A 733 -4.90 24.50 19.13
CA ALA A 733 -3.59 24.90 19.65
C ALA A 733 -2.91 23.67 20.23
N ALA A 734 -1.68 23.44 19.79
CA ALA A 734 -0.81 22.46 20.40
C ALA A 734 -0.52 22.89 21.84
N GLY A 735 -1.09 22.19 22.81
CA GLY A 735 -0.71 22.31 24.20
C GLY A 735 0.79 22.02 24.35
N SER A 736 1.51 22.88 25.06
CA SER A 736 2.86 22.56 25.50
C SER A 736 2.76 21.39 26.49
N THR A 737 3.40 20.27 26.15
CA THR A 737 3.70 19.12 27.04
C THR A 737 2.51 18.50 27.77
N GLY A 738 1.98 17.40 27.24
CA GLY A 738 1.23 16.41 28.03
C GLY A 738 -0.27 16.63 28.18
N ASP A 739 -0.81 17.80 27.83
CA ASP A 739 -2.27 18.01 27.80
C ASP A 739 -2.85 17.74 26.41
N PHE A 740 -4.05 17.15 26.39
CA PHE A 740 -4.88 16.98 25.20
C PHE A 740 -4.91 18.28 24.39
N ALA A 741 -4.76 18.18 23.06
CA ALA A 741 -4.81 19.35 22.19
C ALA A 741 -6.08 20.15 22.48
N THR A 742 -5.94 21.38 22.95
CA THR A 742 -7.09 22.22 23.25
C THR A 742 -7.66 22.69 21.93
N VAL A 743 -8.81 22.12 21.57
CA VAL A 743 -9.57 22.52 20.40
C VAL A 743 -10.25 23.85 20.74
N TYR A 744 -9.77 24.94 20.19
CA TYR A 744 -10.48 26.21 20.18
C TYR A 744 -11.55 26.10 19.12
N SER A 745 -12.78 25.82 19.55
CA SER A 745 -13.90 25.76 18.63
C SER A 745 -14.05 27.09 17.90
N SER A 746 -14.25 27.03 16.59
CA SER A 746 -14.69 28.22 15.86
C SER A 746 -16.04 28.67 16.42
N ASN A 747 -16.22 29.98 16.61
CA ASN A 747 -17.45 30.57 17.16
C ASN A 747 -18.44 30.97 16.06
N ILE A 748 -18.39 30.30 14.91
CA ILE A 748 -19.38 30.46 13.85
C ILE A 748 -20.73 29.95 14.35
N THR A 749 -21.75 30.79 14.28
CA THR A 749 -23.09 30.46 14.78
C THR A 749 -24.03 29.98 13.68
N SER A 750 -23.82 30.43 12.45
CA SER A 750 -24.56 29.97 11.26
C SER A 750 -23.69 30.02 10.02
N LEU A 751 -23.86 29.06 9.11
CA LEU A 751 -23.19 29.02 7.81
C LEU A 751 -24.23 29.05 6.69
N ASP A 752 -24.14 30.04 5.81
CA ASP A 752 -25.07 30.24 4.71
C ASP A 752 -24.35 30.23 3.35
N LEU A 753 -24.55 29.17 2.57
CA LEU A 753 -23.97 28.95 1.23
C LEU A 753 -25.11 28.73 0.22
N PRO A 754 -25.90 29.79 -0.10
CA PRO A 754 -27.17 29.66 -0.80
C PRO A 754 -27.04 29.19 -2.26
N ASP A 755 -25.86 29.37 -2.86
CA ASP A 755 -25.62 29.12 -4.30
C ASP A 755 -24.77 27.89 -4.59
N LEU A 756 -24.24 27.21 -3.56
CA LEU A 756 -23.34 26.08 -3.73
C LEU A 756 -24.06 24.87 -4.32
N GLU A 757 -23.61 24.40 -5.47
CA GLU A 757 -24.17 23.26 -6.19
C GLU A 757 -23.25 22.03 -6.16
N ASN A 758 -21.94 22.21 -6.33
CA ASN A 758 -21.01 21.10 -6.52
C ASN A 758 -19.73 21.22 -5.68
N VAL A 759 -19.33 20.12 -5.04
CA VAL A 759 -18.02 19.95 -4.37
C VAL A 759 -17.33 18.71 -4.91
N THR A 760 -16.22 18.87 -5.62
CA THR A 760 -15.58 17.76 -6.35
C THR A 760 -14.67 16.88 -5.48
N SER A 761 -14.35 17.32 -4.26
CA SER A 761 -13.60 16.55 -3.26
C SER A 761 -14.39 16.46 -1.96
N SER A 762 -14.15 17.33 -0.97
CA SER A 762 -14.71 17.15 0.37
C SER A 762 -15.34 18.43 0.91
N PHE A 763 -16.50 18.28 1.56
CA PHE A 763 -17.13 19.30 2.37
C PHE A 763 -16.97 18.88 3.83
N VAL A 764 -16.13 19.59 4.59
CA VAL A 764 -15.77 19.23 5.96
C VAL A 764 -16.06 20.38 6.92
N ILE A 765 -16.83 20.11 7.97
CA ILE A 765 -16.98 20.96 9.15
C ILE A 765 -16.50 20.15 10.35
N SER A 766 -15.48 20.63 11.06
CA SER A 766 -14.95 19.98 12.25
C SER A 766 -14.73 20.98 13.39
N ALA A 767 -15.04 20.58 14.62
CA ALA A 767 -14.83 21.42 15.81
C ALA A 767 -15.52 22.80 15.79
N VAL A 768 -16.76 22.87 15.29
CA VAL A 768 -17.58 24.09 15.26
C VAL A 768 -18.78 23.96 16.19
N HIS A 769 -18.53 23.88 17.50
CA HIS A 769 -19.57 23.59 18.51
C HIS A 769 -20.67 24.67 18.63
N SER A 770 -20.41 25.90 18.15
CA SER A 770 -21.38 27.00 18.21
C SER A 770 -22.37 27.03 17.03
N LEU A 771 -22.21 26.16 16.03
CA LEU A 771 -23.03 26.16 14.83
C LEU A 771 -24.47 25.69 15.15
N SER A 772 -25.45 26.57 14.93
CA SER A 772 -26.88 26.27 15.14
C SER A 772 -27.70 26.27 13.85
N SER A 773 -27.11 26.70 12.73
CA SER A 773 -27.77 26.69 11.42
C SER A 773 -26.77 26.46 10.28
N LEU A 774 -27.12 25.57 9.35
CA LEU A 774 -26.40 25.31 8.11
C LEU A 774 -27.38 25.39 6.93
N ASN A 775 -27.17 26.34 6.03
CA ASN A 775 -28.00 26.53 4.84
C ASN A 775 -27.20 26.26 3.56
N VAL A 776 -27.54 25.17 2.86
CA VAL A 776 -26.89 24.70 1.61
C VAL A 776 -27.95 24.18 0.61
N PRO A 777 -28.95 24.99 0.23
CA PRO A 777 -30.18 24.50 -0.40
C PRO A 777 -29.97 23.97 -1.84
N LYS A 778 -28.94 24.45 -2.56
CA LYS A 778 -28.67 24.06 -3.94
C LYS A 778 -27.62 22.96 -4.10
N LEU A 779 -27.04 22.45 -3.00
CA LEU A 779 -25.96 21.47 -3.07
C LEU A 779 -26.48 20.16 -3.65
N LYS A 780 -25.99 19.79 -4.84
CA LYS A 780 -26.41 18.60 -5.62
C LYS A 780 -25.42 17.45 -5.50
N ASN A 781 -24.12 17.74 -5.56
CA ASN A 781 -23.07 16.71 -5.67
C ASN A 781 -21.89 16.97 -4.73
N VAL A 782 -21.50 15.94 -3.96
CA VAL A 782 -20.23 15.87 -3.23
C VAL A 782 -19.45 14.62 -3.66
N SER A 783 -18.49 14.78 -4.57
CA SER A 783 -17.84 13.62 -5.20
C SER A 783 -16.92 12.81 -4.26
N GLY A 784 -16.50 13.40 -3.15
CA GLY A 784 -15.80 12.72 -2.05
C GLY A 784 -16.64 12.69 -0.77
N ARG A 785 -16.16 13.32 0.30
CA ARG A 785 -16.77 13.18 1.64
C ARG A 785 -17.55 14.43 2.05
N LEU A 786 -18.80 14.25 2.46
CA LEU A 786 -19.56 15.20 3.26
C LEU A 786 -19.39 14.81 4.73
N ASP A 787 -18.61 15.59 5.48
CA ASP A 787 -18.22 15.33 6.87
C ASP A 787 -18.61 16.51 7.76
N ILE A 788 -19.55 16.32 8.68
CA ILE A 788 -20.03 17.40 9.55
C ILE A 788 -20.02 16.92 11.00
N ASP A 789 -19.15 17.53 11.80
CA ASP A 789 -19.10 17.36 13.25
C ASP A 789 -19.60 18.62 13.97
N VAL A 790 -20.78 18.49 14.59
CA VAL A 790 -21.55 19.53 15.29
C VAL A 790 -21.82 19.12 16.74
N SER A 791 -20.76 18.89 17.50
CA SER A 791 -20.79 18.38 18.88
C SER A 791 -21.24 19.36 19.98
N GLY A 792 -21.94 20.45 19.63
CA GLY A 792 -22.39 21.47 20.58
C GLY A 792 -23.91 21.63 20.63
N SER A 793 -24.44 22.69 20.02
CA SER A 793 -25.87 23.02 20.08
C SER A 793 -26.73 22.08 19.23
N PRO A 794 -27.98 21.78 19.64
CA PRO A 794 -28.92 21.02 18.82
C PRO A 794 -29.14 21.68 17.46
N ILE A 795 -29.00 20.91 16.38
CA ILE A 795 -29.16 21.40 15.01
C ILE A 795 -30.05 20.48 14.18
N LYS A 796 -30.78 21.08 13.24
CA LYS A 796 -31.51 20.37 12.18
C LYS A 796 -30.78 20.56 10.87
N LEU A 797 -30.48 19.47 10.18
CA LEU A 797 -29.76 19.49 8.91
C LEU A 797 -30.71 19.15 7.77
N SER A 798 -30.69 19.94 6.70
CA SER A 798 -31.50 19.68 5.51
C SER A 798 -30.65 19.91 4.26
N PHE A 799 -30.66 18.93 3.37
CA PHE A 799 -29.94 18.96 2.10
C PHE A 799 -30.93 18.71 0.95
N PRO A 800 -31.77 19.70 0.61
CA PRO A 800 -32.93 19.49 -0.23
C PRO A 800 -32.60 19.09 -1.67
N SER A 801 -31.46 19.54 -2.21
CA SER A 801 -31.05 19.27 -3.59
C SER A 801 -29.98 18.17 -3.73
N LEU A 802 -29.46 17.63 -2.62
CA LEU A 802 -28.32 16.71 -2.66
C LEU A 802 -28.74 15.37 -3.24
N SER A 803 -28.28 15.06 -4.45
CA SER A 803 -28.61 13.82 -5.17
C SER A 803 -27.54 12.75 -5.02
N TYR A 804 -26.27 13.16 -4.86
CA TYR A 804 -25.15 12.26 -4.69
C TYR A 804 -24.10 12.81 -3.72
N ALA A 805 -23.64 11.95 -2.82
CA ALA A 805 -22.39 12.14 -2.12
C ALA A 805 -21.69 10.79 -1.99
N ARG A 806 -20.37 10.69 -2.22
CA ARG A 806 -19.70 9.39 -2.16
C ARG A 806 -19.72 8.81 -0.75
N VAL A 807 -19.44 9.64 0.26
CA VAL A 807 -19.51 9.27 1.69
C VAL A 807 -20.16 10.41 2.48
N ILE A 808 -21.16 10.09 3.30
CA ILE A 808 -21.82 11.02 4.23
C ILE A 808 -21.50 10.58 5.66
N MET A 809 -20.87 11.46 6.44
CA MET A 809 -20.56 11.27 7.85
C MET A 809 -21.04 12.49 8.64
N LEU A 810 -22.01 12.28 9.52
CA LEU A 810 -22.59 13.33 10.35
C LEU A 810 -22.44 12.92 11.82
N SER A 811 -21.84 13.78 12.64
CA SER A 811 -21.69 13.53 14.07
C SER A 811 -22.08 14.75 14.92
N GLY A 812 -22.63 14.53 16.11
CA GLY A 812 -22.89 15.57 17.10
C GLY A 812 -24.35 15.67 17.55
N ASN A 813 -24.79 16.85 17.99
CA ASN A 813 -26.11 17.04 18.57
C ASN A 813 -27.17 17.32 17.49
N ILE A 814 -27.62 16.27 16.80
CA ILE A 814 -28.48 16.38 15.61
C ILE A 814 -29.91 15.95 15.94
N ASP A 815 -30.87 16.88 15.83
CA ASP A 815 -32.28 16.65 16.15
C ASP A 815 -33.10 16.16 14.96
N ALA A 816 -32.71 16.52 13.73
CA ALA A 816 -33.39 16.08 12.51
C ALA A 816 -32.44 16.15 11.31
N ILE A 817 -32.61 15.22 10.36
CA ILE A 817 -31.87 15.20 9.08
C ILE A 817 -32.82 14.92 7.92
N GLU A 818 -32.72 15.69 6.84
CA GLU A 818 -33.51 15.50 5.62
C GLU A 818 -32.64 15.44 4.36
N PHE A 819 -32.85 14.39 3.57
CA PHE A 819 -32.24 14.15 2.26
C PHE A 819 -33.32 13.81 1.21
N PRO A 820 -34.19 14.76 0.82
CA PRO A 820 -35.34 14.45 -0.04
C PRO A 820 -34.95 14.08 -1.48
N SER A 821 -33.78 14.53 -1.98
CA SER A 821 -33.33 14.27 -3.35
C SER A 821 -32.20 13.23 -3.45
N LEU A 822 -31.71 12.70 -2.33
CA LEU A 822 -30.56 11.80 -2.32
C LEU A 822 -30.96 10.45 -2.91
N SER A 823 -30.36 10.11 -4.04
CA SER A 823 -30.63 8.86 -4.75
C SER A 823 -29.53 7.83 -4.57
N GLU A 824 -28.28 8.27 -4.33
CA GLU A 824 -27.12 7.39 -4.31
C GLU A 824 -26.02 7.90 -3.35
N THR A 825 -25.40 6.97 -2.62
CA THR A 825 -24.19 7.19 -1.79
C THR A 825 -23.46 5.86 -1.59
N LEU A 826 -22.14 5.82 -1.37
CA LEU A 826 -21.50 4.55 -0.99
C LEU A 826 -21.65 4.27 0.50
N GLN A 827 -21.64 5.29 1.35
CA GLN A 827 -21.73 5.13 2.81
C GLN A 827 -22.48 6.30 3.42
N LEU A 828 -23.40 6.01 4.34
CA LEU A 828 -24.12 7.00 5.12
C LEU A 828 -24.05 6.62 6.60
N HIS A 829 -23.30 7.41 7.37
CA HIS A 829 -23.11 7.22 8.79
C HIS A 829 -23.54 8.47 9.56
N VAL A 830 -24.45 8.30 10.51
CA VAL A 830 -24.91 9.32 11.44
C VAL A 830 -24.63 8.86 12.86
N SER A 831 -23.94 9.67 13.66
CA SER A 831 -23.72 9.46 15.08
C SER A 831 -24.24 10.67 15.84
N THR A 832 -25.43 10.57 16.41
CA THR A 832 -26.11 11.71 17.05
C THR A 832 -26.25 11.54 18.56
N THR A 833 -26.09 12.63 19.30
CA THR A 833 -26.50 12.77 20.70
C THR A 833 -27.81 13.56 20.85
N GLY A 834 -28.42 13.94 19.72
CA GLY A 834 -29.67 14.70 19.66
C GLY A 834 -30.91 13.80 19.57
N LYS A 835 -32.06 14.39 19.24
CA LYS A 835 -33.38 13.71 19.25
C LYS A 835 -33.74 12.95 17.97
N LEU A 836 -32.78 12.72 17.08
CA LEU A 836 -33.04 12.01 15.83
C LEU A 836 -33.43 10.54 16.09
N ASP A 837 -34.58 10.13 15.56
CA ASP A 837 -34.97 8.71 15.55
C ASP A 837 -34.15 7.95 14.50
N CYS A 838 -33.04 7.35 14.95
CA CYS A 838 -32.14 6.60 14.08
C CYS A 838 -32.80 5.40 13.41
N THR A 839 -33.79 4.76 14.05
CA THR A 839 -34.48 3.60 13.49
C THR A 839 -35.35 4.04 12.31
N ALA A 840 -36.19 5.07 12.51
CA ALA A 840 -37.03 5.61 11.46
C ALA A 840 -36.19 6.22 10.31
N PHE A 841 -35.07 6.86 10.64
CA PHE A 841 -34.15 7.42 9.66
C PHE A 841 -33.52 6.33 8.77
N VAL A 842 -32.95 5.27 9.37
CA VAL A 842 -32.35 4.15 8.62
C VAL A 842 -33.39 3.46 7.75
N GLU A 843 -34.60 3.22 8.27
CA GLU A 843 -35.68 2.61 7.49
C GLU A 843 -36.05 3.45 6.26
N LYS A 844 -36.20 4.77 6.45
CA LYS A 844 -36.53 5.71 5.37
C LYS A 844 -35.42 5.75 4.31
N MET A 845 -34.15 5.85 4.72
CA MET A 845 -33.02 5.97 3.81
C MET A 845 -32.70 4.66 3.08
N SER A 846 -32.85 3.51 3.74
CA SER A 846 -32.62 2.20 3.11
C SER A 846 -33.60 1.91 1.97
N LYS A 847 -34.78 2.55 1.98
CA LYS A 847 -35.78 2.45 0.91
C LYS A 847 -35.56 3.48 -0.20
N ALA A 848 -34.97 4.63 0.12
CA ALA A 848 -34.88 5.78 -0.78
C ALA A 848 -33.53 5.90 -1.52
N VAL A 849 -32.45 5.34 -0.96
CA VAL A 849 -31.06 5.59 -1.41
C VAL A 849 -30.37 4.28 -1.81
N ASN A 850 -29.71 4.26 -2.96
CA ASN A 850 -28.86 3.14 -3.38
C ASN A 850 -27.48 3.23 -2.71
N THR A 851 -27.10 2.19 -1.95
CA THR A 851 -25.83 2.12 -1.20
C THR A 851 -24.81 1.11 -1.72
N HIS A 852 -25.01 0.49 -2.88
CA HIS A 852 -24.07 -0.48 -3.47
C HIS A 852 -23.61 -1.59 -2.49
N SER A 853 -24.56 -2.14 -1.73
CA SER A 853 -24.32 -3.21 -0.74
C SER A 853 -23.52 -2.80 0.51
N GLN A 854 -23.42 -1.50 0.80
CA GLN A 854 -22.89 -0.98 2.07
C GLN A 854 -24.04 -0.62 3.04
N ALA A 855 -23.78 -0.69 4.34
CA ALA A 855 -24.77 -0.41 5.37
C ALA A 855 -25.01 1.10 5.55
N ILE A 856 -26.26 1.47 5.83
CA ILE A 856 -26.61 2.78 6.40
C ILE A 856 -26.56 2.63 7.91
N LEU A 857 -25.77 3.46 8.57
CA LEU A 857 -25.55 3.41 10.01
C LEU A 857 -26.10 4.69 10.66
N CYS A 858 -26.94 4.52 11.68
CA CYS A 858 -27.34 5.61 12.55
C CYS A 858 -27.28 5.14 14.00
N ALA A 859 -26.52 5.85 14.83
CA ALA A 859 -26.42 5.59 16.26
C ALA A 859 -26.89 6.82 17.05
N ALA A 860 -27.87 6.62 17.93
CA ALA A 860 -28.24 7.55 18.99
C ALA A 860 -27.73 6.95 20.30
N ASP A 861 -26.72 7.56 20.94
CA ASP A 861 -26.04 7.11 22.18
C ASP A 861 -25.88 5.57 22.33
N PHE A 862 -24.74 5.04 21.89
CA PHE A 862 -24.22 3.67 22.14
C PHE A 862 -25.22 2.49 22.08
N SER A 863 -26.31 2.61 21.33
CA SER A 863 -27.13 1.48 20.90
C SER A 863 -27.09 1.41 19.37
N GLU A 864 -26.35 0.43 18.84
CA GLU A 864 -26.27 0.18 17.40
C GLU A 864 -27.56 -0.51 16.94
N THR A 865 -28.30 0.13 16.02
CA THR A 865 -29.34 -0.53 15.24
C THR A 865 -28.83 -0.69 13.81
N THR A 866 -28.45 -1.92 13.44
CA THR A 866 -27.98 -2.28 12.09
C THR A 866 -29.09 -3.00 11.33
N THR A 867 -29.44 -2.56 10.13
CA THR A 867 -30.27 -3.35 9.20
C THR A 867 -29.45 -3.74 7.97
N ALA A 868 -29.22 -5.04 7.81
CA ALA A 868 -28.65 -5.60 6.59
C ALA A 868 -29.74 -5.63 5.51
N SER A 869 -29.49 -5.02 4.34
CA SER A 869 -30.38 -5.17 3.19
C SER A 869 -30.30 -6.60 2.66
N SER A 870 -31.34 -7.40 2.90
CA SER A 870 -31.54 -8.67 2.18
C SER A 870 -32.13 -8.37 0.81
N SER A 871 -31.55 -8.95 -0.24
CA SER A 871 -32.24 -9.07 -1.54
C SER A 871 -33.49 -9.94 -1.35
N PRO A 872 -34.63 -9.66 -2.01
CA PRO A 872 -35.80 -10.51 -1.89
C PRO A 872 -35.53 -11.86 -2.59
N ALA A 873 -35.77 -12.96 -1.88
CA ALA A 873 -35.83 -14.31 -2.46
C ALA A 873 -37.10 -14.47 -3.33
N PRO A 874 -37.09 -15.33 -4.36
CA PRO A 874 -38.22 -15.47 -5.28
C PRO A 874 -39.38 -16.21 -4.62
N THR A 875 -40.56 -15.59 -4.58
CA THR A 875 -41.82 -16.27 -4.23
C THR A 875 -42.45 -16.87 -5.48
N ASP A 876 -42.56 -18.19 -5.45
CA ASP A 876 -43.32 -19.01 -6.39
C ASP A 876 -44.81 -18.93 -6.02
N THR A 877 -45.62 -18.18 -6.79
CA THR A 877 -47.07 -18.40 -6.90
C THR A 877 -47.53 -18.05 -8.32
N GLY A 878 -48.00 -19.08 -9.03
CA GLY A 878 -48.71 -18.90 -10.28
C GLY A 878 -50.07 -18.24 -10.06
N ASN A 879 -50.32 -17.13 -10.77
CA ASN A 879 -51.57 -16.89 -11.49
C ASN A 879 -51.43 -15.66 -12.40
N SER A 880 -51.95 -15.82 -13.61
CA SER A 880 -51.94 -14.89 -14.73
C SER A 880 -52.71 -13.58 -14.46
N VAL A 881 -52.06 -12.42 -14.64
CA VAL A 881 -52.74 -11.14 -14.96
C VAL A 881 -51.88 -10.29 -15.91
N ARG A 882 -52.56 -9.64 -16.85
CA ARG A 882 -52.12 -8.92 -18.07
C ARG A 882 -51.07 -7.82 -17.86
N PHE A 883 -50.14 -7.73 -18.81
CA PHE A 883 -49.27 -6.57 -19.05
C PHE A 883 -50.06 -5.40 -19.66
N GLU A 884 -50.12 -4.27 -18.96
CA GLU A 884 -50.35 -2.96 -19.58
C GLU A 884 -48.99 -2.25 -19.75
N ILE A 885 -48.59 -2.05 -21.01
CA ILE A 885 -47.43 -1.27 -21.40
C ILE A 885 -47.88 0.19 -21.54
N ARG A 886 -47.31 1.08 -20.73
CA ARG A 886 -47.32 2.52 -21.01
C ARG A 886 -45.88 3.06 -21.06
N GLY A 887 -45.48 3.46 -22.26
CA GLY A 887 -44.56 4.59 -22.51
C GLY A 887 -43.07 4.37 -22.28
N GLY A 888 -42.37 3.79 -23.26
CA GLY A 888 -40.91 3.78 -23.28
C GLY A 888 -40.25 3.51 -24.64
N LEU A 889 -41.01 3.52 -25.74
CA LEU A 889 -40.53 3.10 -27.07
C LEU A 889 -39.95 4.23 -27.95
N LEU A 890 -39.92 5.48 -27.47
CA LEU A 890 -39.28 6.59 -28.20
C LEU A 890 -37.79 6.78 -27.87
N ALA A 891 -37.32 6.34 -26.69
CA ALA A 891 -35.92 6.50 -26.31
C ALA A 891 -34.97 5.49 -27.00
N LEU A 892 -35.47 4.29 -27.34
CA LEU A 892 -34.67 3.25 -27.98
C LEU A 892 -34.45 3.50 -29.49
N ALA A 893 -35.36 4.22 -30.15
CA ALA A 893 -35.26 4.52 -31.58
C ALA A 893 -34.22 5.62 -31.89
N VAL A 894 -34.04 6.58 -30.97
CA VAL A 894 -33.05 7.67 -31.13
C VAL A 894 -31.62 7.15 -30.91
N LEU A 895 -31.43 6.20 -29.99
CA LEU A 895 -30.13 5.59 -29.71
C LEU A 895 -29.63 4.68 -30.85
N MET A 896 -30.52 4.00 -31.57
CA MET A 896 -30.12 3.21 -32.75
C MET A 896 -29.82 4.05 -33.99
N ALA A 897 -30.43 5.23 -34.16
CA ALA A 897 -30.13 6.12 -35.27
C ALA A 897 -28.74 6.79 -35.14
N CYS A 898 -28.29 7.09 -33.91
CA CYS A 898 -26.96 7.67 -33.67
C CYS A 898 -25.81 6.65 -33.80
N MET A 899 -26.05 5.36 -33.58
CA MET A 899 -25.02 4.32 -33.74
C MET A 899 -24.81 3.85 -35.20
N LEU A 900 -25.70 4.23 -36.13
CA LEU A 900 -25.54 3.95 -37.56
C LEU A 900 -24.91 5.12 -38.35
N ALA A 901 -24.60 6.23 -37.68
CA ALA A 901 -24.00 7.43 -38.29
C ALA A 901 -22.61 7.80 -37.73
N LEU A 902 -21.98 6.91 -36.96
CA LEU A 902 -20.61 7.03 -36.45
C LEU A 902 -19.69 5.97 -37.04
#